data_AF-A0AAX6MHQ1-F1
#
_entry.id   AF-A0AAX6MHQ1-F1
#
_cell.length_a   1.000
_cell.length_b   1.000
_cell.length_c   1.000
_cell.angle_alpha   90.00
_cell.angle_beta   90.00
_cell.angle_gamma   90.00
#
_symmetry.space_group_name_H-M   'P 1'
#
loop_
_entity.id
_entity.type
_entity.pdbx_description
1 polymer ?
#
loop_
_entity_poly.entity_id
_entity_poly.type
_entity_poly.pdbx_seq_one_letter_code
_entity_poly.pdbx_strand_id
1 'polypeptide(L)'
;MDSAQKPKVFRLRQLPGNANESQALVYLSIGLGSIPVDNIQIFSLATSLSPWRPSKVATLMFNPLPTLLQQDQGKDEWQIRVNGLELPLILDVHFRGLTPLRDPTPNHSYDCISLSGLSSHPFGSWQPKKSNKTFMWIRDELPLDLPQLRPIIYGYETILPGSRSFQTITDLASQLINQLASSGWTALSAKPIVFLAHSLGGIVLKRAIVALANSGYNEDAIRIVGGVFFGVPNFGMEQSSFRSIAKGNPNEPLVEDLSPDSPWLRRLESEFNGISYLRKMKTFWGYETCTSPTLVVNEDGKLSEGSQVVLVTPQSATRGLLESDESLTFPLNENHSNIVKFCPGHEDYSVVVGRLARICDIEPVSTIKMEVDGNLSNKEISALVRSGAHKHDPFKASGESKGRACPLNEHKQQKTFKKLLESLRAPERDRRLEGIALNFQNTFDWVFNHPGCKFVDWLQHGQGAFWINGSPGSDSRTRELLHDPRNSFDEIYAGFFFHYRGSLIEKSFDGLLRGILSQILEQKRKVCHVILPLLNDPTSTELPLEGWTSATLEEALTLILNQQQFDLDIFLFLDALDEYQGRPEFIARFVESLIKRETKSLTRVKVCFSSRPWATFTTRFKDYPALTMQDFTKEDIRRYCLGVMDAELSSNISVPMEILVPQVVDRSKGVFLWVKLVAADLAKAANSGLGKEELEELLQSLPAELDEYYAEIIQRTPISSRWTLFAMLKITSQALDVLGGPDLVGAVECSRSSNYKEALLRSERLLRLKPKERENYASNQIKIHSQGLIELRMNWAELLHQTVKEFVSQPKFNALILDTEAKVTFENGYSFLMKWFIIDHGAFEHTSNNIDEYDKKDPSRQPICEAYDDSMDEDDSKSEDYDLYDELPCGYTVMTEETKRMAAYGKSAEDTTGRSMKQFLDSIPAKRYSQLTEAASGVIINTSREFASLAGFSLYFRETFQLEQNFIHKCNQDGKRSLLTLALGLSPIDSDHIASRHLTIVDGAEIARLLLDNGYKDPKAFAKLISFLAMSAADDKSRKMSIDLVIHFLETGHNPNMPLTIYELSERGNERIALTCTALHLAPPEIVPSLLVHGADPNAKDSEGKTPLGRLCCNVSSLTRMQIYLHGNYARSVRDSYQVACMLLNGGGNPLQASDPSWCRLLDLFADRGYDVEPLQPRYTMLAIRRPAAKPKLNLKSIMRPTGWLRR
;
A
#
# COMPACT_ATOMS: atom_id res chain seq x y z
N MET A 1 -23.86 55.92 -14.12
CA MET A 1 -24.59 54.66 -13.99
C MET A 1 -23.65 53.69 -13.30
N ASP A 2 -23.96 53.35 -12.06
CA ASP A 2 -23.09 52.58 -11.16
C ASP A 2 -22.63 51.27 -11.79
N SER A 3 -21.32 51.07 -11.85
CA SER A 3 -20.73 49.77 -12.16
C SER A 3 -21.03 48.82 -10.99
N ALA A 4 -22.17 48.13 -11.04
CA ALA A 4 -22.52 47.11 -10.07
C ALA A 4 -21.33 46.13 -9.91
N GLN A 5 -20.74 46.10 -8.71
CA GLN A 5 -19.67 45.16 -8.38
C GLN A 5 -20.17 43.74 -8.67
N LYS A 6 -19.40 42.99 -9.49
CA LYS A 6 -19.74 41.59 -9.80
C LYS A 6 -19.87 40.79 -8.50
N PRO A 7 -20.93 39.98 -8.32
CA PRO A 7 -21.11 39.16 -7.13
C PRO A 7 -19.95 38.15 -7.00
N LYS A 8 -19.32 38.10 -5.81
CA LYS A 8 -18.17 37.24 -5.48
C LYS A 8 -18.57 36.14 -4.49
N VAL A 9 -18.02 34.94 -4.67
CA VAL A 9 -18.13 33.83 -3.71
C VAL A 9 -16.91 33.85 -2.81
N PHE A 10 -17.13 33.71 -1.50
CA PHE A 10 -16.11 33.66 -0.47
C PHE A 10 -16.06 32.28 0.17
N ARG A 11 -14.88 31.91 0.65
CA ARG A 11 -14.65 30.77 1.54
C ARG A 11 -14.37 31.28 2.93
N LEU A 12 -15.12 30.78 3.92
CA LEU A 12 -14.84 31.02 5.33
C LEU A 12 -14.20 29.78 5.93
N ARG A 13 -13.10 29.95 6.67
CA ARG A 13 -12.34 28.90 7.33
C ARG A 13 -12.20 29.18 8.83
N GLN A 14 -11.80 28.15 9.58
CA GLN A 14 -11.58 28.19 11.03
C GLN A 14 -12.85 28.43 11.87
N LEU A 15 -14.04 28.12 11.33
CA LEU A 15 -15.24 28.04 12.17
C LEU A 15 -15.07 26.92 13.21
N PRO A 16 -15.61 27.06 14.44
CA PRO A 16 -15.65 25.97 15.41
C PRO A 16 -16.26 24.70 14.83
N GLY A 17 -15.71 23.52 15.14
CA GLY A 17 -16.18 22.25 14.58
C GLY A 17 -17.65 21.91 14.88
N ASN A 18 -18.17 22.40 16.00
CA ASN A 18 -19.59 22.27 16.38
C ASN A 18 -20.48 23.39 15.82
N ALA A 19 -19.93 24.34 15.06
CA ALA A 19 -20.70 25.45 14.52
C ALA A 19 -21.76 24.97 13.53
N ASN A 20 -22.99 25.44 13.72
CA ASN A 20 -24.04 25.36 12.71
C ASN A 20 -24.10 26.64 11.87
N GLU A 21 -24.98 26.66 10.87
CA GLU A 21 -25.12 27.80 9.95
C GLU A 21 -25.50 29.09 10.68
N SER A 22 -26.43 29.03 11.63
CA SER A 22 -26.85 30.19 12.43
C SER A 22 -25.70 30.78 13.24
N GLN A 23 -24.86 29.93 13.85
CA GLN A 23 -23.68 30.38 14.58
C GLN A 23 -22.64 31.00 13.64
N ALA A 24 -22.43 30.42 12.45
CA ALA A 24 -21.52 30.97 11.46
C ALA A 24 -21.96 32.39 11.00
N LEU A 25 -23.26 32.59 10.76
CA LEU A 25 -23.84 33.90 10.43
C LEU A 25 -23.59 34.92 11.55
N VAL A 26 -23.84 34.54 12.80
CA VAL A 26 -23.63 35.43 13.96
C VAL A 26 -22.15 35.81 14.11
N TYR A 27 -21.23 34.85 14.02
CA TYR A 27 -19.80 35.15 14.14
C TYR A 27 -19.31 36.08 13.03
N LEU A 28 -19.74 35.87 11.79
CA LEU A 28 -19.41 36.74 10.67
C LEU A 28 -20.02 38.13 10.80
N SER A 29 -21.30 38.21 11.18
CA SER A 29 -22.00 39.47 11.40
C SER A 29 -21.24 40.33 12.40
N ILE A 30 -20.90 39.77 13.57
CA ILE A 30 -20.14 40.48 14.61
C ILE A 30 -18.74 40.85 14.11
N GLY A 31 -18.02 39.91 13.52
CA GLY A 31 -16.64 40.10 13.07
C GLY A 31 -16.48 41.15 11.97
N LEU A 32 -17.52 41.37 11.16
CA LEU A 32 -17.53 42.36 10.08
C LEU A 32 -18.18 43.70 10.47
N GLY A 33 -18.32 43.97 11.77
CA GLY A 33 -18.85 45.25 12.28
C GLY A 33 -20.37 45.27 12.44
N SER A 34 -20.96 44.15 12.88
CA SER A 34 -22.40 43.99 13.14
C SER A 34 -23.29 44.23 11.93
N ILE A 35 -22.89 43.71 10.76
CA ILE A 35 -23.73 43.73 9.57
C ILE A 35 -24.98 42.85 9.74
N PRO A 36 -26.14 43.20 9.13
CA PRO A 36 -27.33 42.36 9.18
C PRO A 36 -27.05 40.93 8.68
N VAL A 37 -27.53 39.91 9.39
CA VAL A 37 -27.35 38.50 9.00
C VAL A 37 -27.99 38.19 7.65
N ASP A 38 -29.07 38.88 7.29
CA ASP A 38 -29.76 38.75 5.99
C ASP A 38 -28.88 39.18 4.81
N ASN A 39 -27.80 39.94 5.07
CA ASN A 39 -26.83 40.33 4.05
C ASN A 39 -25.80 39.22 3.77
N ILE A 40 -25.84 38.11 4.51
CA ILE A 40 -24.90 37.00 4.41
C ILE A 40 -25.66 35.75 4.00
N GLN A 41 -25.31 35.19 2.86
CA GLN A 41 -25.90 33.94 2.38
C GLN A 41 -24.85 32.84 2.40
N ILE A 42 -25.05 31.83 3.26
CA ILE A 42 -24.22 30.62 3.30
C ILE A 42 -24.83 29.59 2.35
N PHE A 43 -23.99 28.98 1.50
CA PHE A 43 -24.40 27.96 0.53
C PHE A 43 -23.90 26.57 0.88
N SER A 44 -22.81 26.49 1.63
CA SER A 44 -22.38 25.23 2.22
C SER A 44 -21.67 25.44 3.52
N LEU A 45 -21.73 24.40 4.35
CA LEU A 45 -21.00 24.27 5.60
C LEU A 45 -20.54 22.83 5.72
N ALA A 46 -19.23 22.62 5.79
CA ALA A 46 -18.62 21.29 5.81
C ALA A 46 -17.52 21.22 6.87
N THR A 47 -17.30 20.03 7.41
CA THR A 47 -16.21 19.73 8.32
C THR A 47 -14.90 19.79 7.56
N SER A 48 -13.95 20.55 8.10
CA SER A 48 -12.61 20.67 7.58
C SER A 48 -11.95 19.29 7.51
N LEU A 49 -11.21 19.07 6.44
CA LEU A 49 -10.45 17.83 6.23
C LEU A 49 -9.23 17.75 7.15
N SER A 50 -8.93 18.83 7.89
CA SER A 50 -7.88 18.86 8.91
C SER A 50 -8.24 17.90 10.04
N PRO A 51 -7.50 16.80 10.20
CA PRO A 51 -7.77 15.88 11.29
C PRO A 51 -7.27 16.45 12.65
N TRP A 52 -6.53 17.58 12.63
CA TRP A 52 -5.76 18.17 13.76
C TRP A 52 -6.62 19.01 14.69
N ARG A 53 -7.50 19.82 14.12
CA ARG A 53 -8.47 20.65 14.83
C ARG A 53 -9.79 20.56 14.08
N PRO A 54 -10.81 19.92 14.66
CA PRO A 54 -12.14 19.90 14.08
C PRO A 54 -12.64 21.33 13.91
N SER A 55 -12.71 21.79 12.67
CA SER A 55 -13.21 23.10 12.30
C SER A 55 -14.22 22.93 11.16
N LYS A 56 -14.98 23.97 10.85
CA LYS A 56 -15.80 24.01 9.64
C LYS A 56 -15.28 25.00 8.61
N VAL A 57 -15.65 24.73 7.37
CA VAL A 57 -15.43 25.56 6.19
C VAL A 57 -16.78 25.85 5.57
N ALA A 58 -17.02 27.08 5.16
CA ALA A 58 -18.26 27.49 4.52
C ALA A 58 -18.01 28.19 3.19
N THR A 59 -18.93 28.03 2.24
CA THR A 59 -18.99 28.89 1.04
C THR A 59 -20.14 29.88 1.19
N LEU A 60 -19.90 31.16 0.91
CA LEU A 60 -20.88 32.21 1.16
C LEU A 60 -20.76 33.38 0.17
N MET A 61 -21.80 34.21 0.12
CA MET A 61 -21.82 35.47 -0.61
C MET A 61 -22.44 36.57 0.26
N PHE A 62 -22.16 37.82 -0.09
CA PHE A 62 -22.73 38.99 0.58
C PHE A 62 -23.63 39.79 -0.36
N ASN A 63 -24.71 40.34 0.18
CA ASN A 63 -25.59 41.25 -0.52
C ASN A 63 -26.19 42.31 0.43
N PRO A 64 -25.66 43.55 0.45
CA PRO A 64 -24.51 44.08 -0.28
C PRO A 64 -23.15 43.67 0.33
N LEU A 65 -22.05 43.90 -0.41
CA LEU A 65 -20.68 43.63 0.08
C LEU A 65 -20.36 44.52 1.30
N PRO A 66 -19.84 43.98 2.42
CA PRO A 66 -19.48 44.76 3.60
C PRO A 66 -18.42 45.83 3.31
N THR A 67 -18.54 47.00 3.94
CA THR A 67 -17.64 48.16 3.74
C THR A 67 -16.18 47.80 3.99
N LEU A 68 -15.89 46.95 4.99
CA LEU A 68 -14.54 46.47 5.29
C LEU A 68 -13.91 45.73 4.11
N LEU A 69 -14.70 44.99 3.34
CA LEU A 69 -14.22 44.27 2.15
C LEU A 69 -14.18 45.16 0.90
N GLN A 70 -14.93 46.27 0.87
CA GLN A 70 -14.92 47.23 -0.24
C GLN A 70 -13.66 48.11 -0.25
N GLN A 71 -13.13 48.45 0.94
CA GLN A 71 -11.98 49.35 1.09
C GLN A 71 -10.63 48.68 0.73
N ASP A 72 -10.55 47.35 0.82
CA ASP A 72 -9.35 46.57 0.55
C ASP A 72 -9.25 46.13 -0.93
N GLN A 73 -9.13 47.08 -1.87
CA GLN A 73 -8.98 46.75 -3.29
C GLN A 73 -7.70 45.95 -3.56
N GLY A 74 -7.83 44.77 -4.17
CA GLY A 74 -6.72 43.89 -4.56
C GLY A 74 -6.34 42.83 -3.51
N LYS A 75 -6.92 42.88 -2.31
CA LYS A 75 -6.75 41.84 -1.28
C LYS A 75 -7.68 40.65 -1.55
N ASP A 76 -7.21 39.46 -1.23
CA ASP A 76 -7.90 38.19 -1.50
C ASP A 76 -8.11 37.30 -0.26
N GLU A 77 -7.59 37.70 0.90
CA GLU A 77 -7.80 37.04 2.20
C GLU A 77 -7.88 38.05 3.36
N TRP A 78 -8.78 37.81 4.32
CA TRP A 78 -9.01 38.62 5.51
C TRP A 78 -9.05 37.76 6.77
N GLN A 79 -8.40 38.23 7.84
CA GLN A 79 -8.52 37.66 9.19
C GLN A 79 -9.53 38.46 10.01
N ILE A 80 -10.61 37.81 10.42
CA ILE A 80 -11.74 38.40 11.12
C ILE A 80 -11.71 37.94 12.57
N ARG A 81 -11.40 38.84 13.50
CA ARG A 81 -11.41 38.54 14.94
C ARG A 81 -12.81 38.68 15.51
N VAL A 82 -13.26 37.67 16.24
CA VAL A 82 -14.57 37.64 16.90
C VAL A 82 -14.36 37.36 18.38
N ASN A 83 -14.95 38.18 19.25
CA ASN A 83 -14.85 37.99 20.70
C ASN A 83 -15.47 36.63 21.09
N GLY A 84 -14.72 35.82 21.83
CA GLY A 84 -15.13 34.47 22.25
C GLY A 84 -14.65 33.32 21.36
N LEU A 85 -14.02 33.61 20.20
CA LEU A 85 -13.30 32.60 19.42
C LEU A 85 -11.79 32.66 19.73
N GLU A 86 -11.17 31.49 19.94
CA GLU A 86 -9.73 31.39 20.19
C GLU A 86 -8.88 31.78 18.98
N LEU A 87 -9.39 31.55 17.77
CA LEU A 87 -8.72 31.84 16.51
C LEU A 87 -9.56 32.81 15.66
N PRO A 88 -8.90 33.69 14.86
CA PRO A 88 -9.61 34.51 13.90
C PRO A 88 -10.26 33.64 12.83
N LEU A 89 -11.46 34.02 12.37
CA LEU A 89 -12.01 33.44 11.16
C LEU A 89 -11.19 33.91 9.96
N ILE A 90 -10.99 33.05 8.98
CA ILE A 90 -10.29 33.42 7.74
C ILE A 90 -11.30 33.44 6.60
N LEU A 91 -11.48 34.59 5.98
CA LEU A 91 -12.33 34.78 4.81
C LEU A 91 -11.42 34.95 3.60
N ASP A 92 -11.58 34.13 2.56
CA ASP A 92 -10.77 34.23 1.34
C ASP A 92 -11.61 34.11 0.07
N VAL A 93 -11.09 34.61 -1.04
CA VAL A 93 -11.71 34.47 -2.38
C VAL A 93 -10.85 33.64 -3.34
N HIS A 94 -9.70 33.12 -2.92
CA HIS A 94 -8.76 32.42 -3.80
C HIS A 94 -8.90 30.89 -3.75
N PHE A 95 -9.52 30.31 -2.71
CA PHE A 95 -9.80 28.88 -2.60
C PHE A 95 -8.57 27.95 -2.71
N ARG A 96 -7.39 28.40 -2.28
CA ARG A 96 -6.16 27.58 -2.30
C ARG A 96 -6.22 26.49 -1.23
N GLY A 97 -5.65 25.31 -1.51
CA GLY A 97 -5.72 24.12 -0.68
C GLY A 97 -7.04 23.35 -0.83
N LEU A 98 -7.25 22.36 0.04
CA LEU A 98 -8.45 21.53 0.03
C LEU A 98 -9.66 22.26 0.64
N THR A 99 -10.79 22.23 -0.06
CA THR A 99 -12.06 22.84 0.35
C THR A 99 -13.17 21.80 0.29
N PRO A 100 -13.54 21.17 1.43
CA PRO A 100 -14.73 20.31 1.46
C PRO A 100 -15.97 21.17 1.23
N LEU A 101 -16.85 20.71 0.36
CA LEU A 101 -18.04 21.45 -0.05
C LEU A 101 -19.29 21.02 0.70
N ARG A 102 -19.30 19.80 1.25
CA ARG A 102 -20.43 19.26 2.01
C ARG A 102 -19.93 18.18 2.98
N ASP A 103 -20.62 18.04 4.11
CA ASP A 103 -20.39 16.92 5.01
C ASP A 103 -20.85 15.60 4.38
N PRO A 104 -20.11 14.49 4.60
CA PRO A 104 -20.48 13.18 4.09
C PRO A 104 -21.73 12.63 4.79
N THR A 105 -22.50 11.79 4.09
CA THR A 105 -23.55 10.98 4.72
C THR A 105 -22.94 9.86 5.58
N PRO A 106 -23.67 9.25 6.53
CA PRO A 106 -23.15 8.12 7.31
C PRO A 106 -22.64 6.94 6.47
N ASN A 107 -23.19 6.77 5.27
CA ASN A 107 -22.82 5.72 4.31
C ASN A 107 -21.76 6.18 3.28
N HIS A 108 -20.97 7.21 3.60
CA HIS A 108 -19.93 7.71 2.73
C HIS A 108 -18.80 6.70 2.51
N SER A 109 -18.55 6.45 1.22
CA SER A 109 -17.61 5.43 0.76
C SER A 109 -16.41 6.01 0.04
N TYR A 110 -16.53 7.20 -0.56
CA TYR A 110 -15.54 7.75 -1.48
C TYR A 110 -15.39 9.27 -1.38
N ASP A 111 -14.16 9.76 -1.51
CA ASP A 111 -13.86 11.18 -1.62
C ASP A 111 -13.72 11.60 -3.09
N CYS A 112 -14.38 12.70 -3.48
CA CYS A 112 -14.30 13.24 -4.83
C CYS A 112 -13.55 14.57 -4.84
N ILE A 113 -12.35 14.60 -5.44
CA ILE A 113 -11.51 15.80 -5.48
C ILE A 113 -11.50 16.41 -6.88
N SER A 114 -11.83 17.69 -6.97
CA SER A 114 -11.89 18.44 -8.22
C SER A 114 -10.69 19.37 -8.40
N LEU A 115 -9.99 19.26 -9.53
CA LEU A 115 -8.80 20.02 -9.91
C LEU A 115 -9.07 20.91 -11.12
N SER A 116 -8.85 22.21 -10.98
CA SER A 116 -9.05 23.19 -12.05
C SER A 116 -7.86 23.25 -13.04
N GLY A 117 -8.08 23.85 -14.21
CA GLY A 117 -7.08 24.07 -15.26
C GLY A 117 -6.16 25.28 -15.05
N LEU A 118 -5.32 25.55 -16.06
CA LEU A 118 -4.35 26.67 -16.08
C LEU A 118 -5.05 28.04 -16.05
N SER A 119 -4.48 29.01 -15.33
CA SER A 119 -5.00 30.38 -15.19
C SER A 119 -6.48 30.46 -14.82
N SER A 120 -6.93 29.60 -13.91
CA SER A 120 -8.35 29.43 -13.58
C SER A 120 -8.63 29.44 -12.07
N HIS A 121 -9.79 29.99 -11.68
CA HIS A 121 -10.18 30.10 -10.28
C HIS A 121 -10.75 28.76 -9.76
N PRO A 122 -10.23 28.15 -8.67
CA PRO A 122 -10.59 26.79 -8.26
C PRO A 122 -12.09 26.54 -8.11
N PHE A 123 -12.83 27.45 -7.48
CA PHE A 123 -14.30 27.35 -7.37
C PHE A 123 -15.01 27.79 -8.66
N GLY A 124 -14.47 28.82 -9.32
CA GLY A 124 -15.12 29.47 -10.47
C GLY A 124 -15.03 28.66 -11.76
N SER A 125 -14.06 27.75 -11.86
CA SER A 125 -13.88 26.85 -12.99
C SER A 125 -15.06 25.88 -13.15
N TRP A 126 -15.74 25.54 -12.06
CA TRP A 126 -16.89 24.63 -12.05
C TRP A 126 -18.24 25.37 -12.02
N GLN A 127 -18.20 26.70 -12.06
CA GLN A 127 -19.39 27.55 -11.99
C GLN A 127 -19.79 28.09 -13.37
N PRO A 128 -21.09 28.03 -13.73
CA PRO A 128 -21.59 28.62 -14.99
C PRO A 128 -21.19 30.09 -15.22
N LYS A 129 -20.93 30.45 -16.50
CA LYS A 129 -20.57 31.82 -16.89
C LYS A 129 -21.77 32.77 -16.98
N LYS A 130 -22.90 32.32 -17.54
CA LYS A 130 -24.06 33.16 -17.92
C LYS A 130 -25.31 32.99 -17.02
N SER A 131 -25.22 32.18 -15.97
CA SER A 131 -26.35 31.92 -15.05
C SER A 131 -26.03 32.41 -13.62
N ASN A 132 -26.97 32.15 -12.70
CA ASN A 132 -26.88 32.56 -11.30
C ASN A 132 -25.54 32.15 -10.65
N LYS A 133 -24.73 33.14 -10.25
CA LYS A 133 -23.44 32.96 -9.56
C LYS A 133 -23.57 32.37 -8.15
N THR A 134 -24.78 32.04 -7.72
CA THR A 134 -25.00 31.28 -6.49
C THR A 134 -24.89 29.77 -6.69
N PHE A 135 -24.89 29.24 -7.92
CA PHE A 135 -24.93 27.80 -8.19
C PHE A 135 -23.56 27.24 -8.62
N MET A 136 -23.24 26.03 -8.17
CA MET A 136 -22.09 25.23 -8.62
C MET A 136 -22.37 23.73 -8.43
N TRP A 137 -22.45 22.99 -9.54
CA TRP A 137 -22.98 21.62 -9.60
C TRP A 137 -22.30 20.60 -8.68
N ILE A 138 -20.97 20.71 -8.45
CA ILE A 138 -20.24 19.80 -7.54
C ILE A 138 -20.67 19.98 -6.08
N ARG A 139 -21.04 21.21 -5.68
CA ARG A 139 -21.53 21.50 -4.33
C ARG A 139 -23.02 21.18 -4.20
N ASP A 140 -23.80 21.53 -5.23
CA ASP A 140 -25.25 21.63 -5.12
C ASP A 140 -26.00 20.39 -5.62
N GLU A 141 -25.56 19.75 -6.70
CA GLU A 141 -26.27 18.62 -7.34
C GLU A 141 -25.56 17.28 -7.11
N LEU A 142 -24.24 17.23 -7.32
CA LEU A 142 -23.46 15.99 -7.22
C LEU A 142 -23.69 15.21 -5.91
N PRO A 143 -23.76 15.84 -4.73
CA PRO A 143 -23.97 15.11 -3.47
C PRO A 143 -25.42 14.64 -3.27
N LEU A 144 -26.37 15.12 -4.07
CA LEU A 144 -27.74 14.63 -4.09
C LEU A 144 -27.85 13.37 -4.94
N ASP A 145 -27.18 13.34 -6.09
CA ASP A 145 -27.23 12.21 -7.02
C ASP A 145 -26.29 11.06 -6.61
N LEU A 146 -25.17 11.39 -5.96
CA LEU A 146 -24.19 10.44 -5.43
C LEU A 146 -23.89 10.74 -3.94
N PRO A 147 -24.82 10.44 -3.02
CA PRO A 147 -24.70 10.79 -1.59
C PRO A 147 -23.55 10.08 -0.84
N GLN A 148 -22.97 9.06 -1.47
CA GLN A 148 -21.82 8.32 -0.95
C GLN A 148 -20.48 9.03 -1.26
N LEU A 149 -20.50 10.05 -2.13
CA LEU A 149 -19.35 10.89 -2.45
C LEU A 149 -19.30 12.14 -1.58
N ARG A 150 -18.12 12.43 -1.03
CA ARG A 150 -17.84 13.74 -0.41
C ARG A 150 -17.17 14.67 -1.44
N PRO A 151 -17.82 15.76 -1.86
CA PRO A 151 -17.24 16.70 -2.82
C PRO A 151 -16.18 17.61 -2.17
N ILE A 152 -15.02 17.70 -2.81
CA ILE A 152 -13.88 18.50 -2.36
C ILE A 152 -13.27 19.22 -3.56
N ILE A 153 -12.93 20.50 -3.43
CA ILE A 153 -12.11 21.22 -4.43
C ILE A 153 -10.69 21.35 -3.93
N TYR A 154 -9.71 21.15 -4.81
CA TYR A 154 -8.32 21.48 -4.54
C TYR A 154 -7.87 22.66 -5.39
N GLY A 155 -7.53 23.78 -4.73
CA GLY A 155 -6.96 24.95 -5.39
C GLY A 155 -5.43 25.03 -5.24
N TYR A 156 -4.76 25.41 -6.32
CA TYR A 156 -3.31 25.66 -6.36
C TYR A 156 -3.03 26.92 -7.18
N GLU A 157 -1.80 27.42 -7.15
CA GLU A 157 -1.45 28.62 -7.92
C GLU A 157 -1.47 28.30 -9.42
N THR A 158 -2.29 29.03 -10.17
CA THR A 158 -2.47 28.83 -11.61
C THR A 158 -2.38 30.13 -12.41
N ILE A 159 -2.29 31.30 -11.74
CA ILE A 159 -2.32 32.61 -12.38
C ILE A 159 -1.05 32.82 -13.20
N LEU A 160 -1.22 33.14 -14.48
CA LEU A 160 -0.12 33.42 -15.40
C LEU A 160 0.31 34.91 -15.39
N PRO A 161 -0.59 35.89 -15.60
CA PRO A 161 -0.17 37.28 -15.74
C PRO A 161 0.40 37.84 -14.44
N GLY A 162 1.62 38.40 -14.49
CA GLY A 162 2.27 39.03 -13.34
C GLY A 162 2.65 38.06 -12.21
N SER A 163 2.70 36.76 -12.50
CA SER A 163 3.05 35.73 -11.52
C SER A 163 4.50 35.88 -11.05
N ARG A 164 4.71 35.74 -9.74
CA ARG A 164 6.05 35.66 -9.13
C ARG A 164 6.45 34.22 -8.79
N SER A 165 5.58 33.24 -9.11
CA SER A 165 5.81 31.83 -8.84
C SER A 165 6.62 31.19 -9.96
N PHE A 166 7.68 30.48 -9.60
CA PHE A 166 8.49 29.65 -10.50
C PHE A 166 8.14 28.16 -10.39
N GLN A 167 6.99 27.83 -9.78
CA GLN A 167 6.56 26.45 -9.58
C GLN A 167 6.41 25.72 -10.92
N THR A 168 6.97 24.52 -10.98
CA THR A 168 6.82 23.58 -12.09
C THR A 168 5.62 22.66 -11.86
N ILE A 169 5.23 21.89 -12.89
CA ILE A 169 4.19 20.86 -12.75
C ILE A 169 4.57 19.81 -11.69
N THR A 170 5.86 19.52 -11.54
CA THR A 170 6.37 18.60 -10.50
C THR A 170 6.17 19.18 -9.10
N ASP A 171 6.35 20.48 -8.91
CA ASP A 171 6.11 21.15 -7.62
C ASP A 171 4.62 21.12 -7.25
N LEU A 172 3.75 21.40 -8.23
CA LEU A 172 2.29 21.33 -8.06
C LEU A 172 1.81 19.92 -7.69
N ALA A 173 2.37 18.90 -8.34
CA ALA A 173 2.09 17.50 -8.04
C ALA A 173 2.56 17.11 -6.63
N SER A 174 3.77 17.54 -6.24
CA SER A 174 4.31 17.32 -4.89
C SER A 174 3.45 17.99 -3.82
N GLN A 175 2.98 19.21 -4.10
CA GLN A 175 2.09 19.93 -3.21
C GLN A 175 0.75 19.20 -3.03
N LEU A 176 0.18 18.65 -4.10
CA LEU A 176 -1.04 17.82 -4.03
C LEU A 176 -0.80 16.60 -3.14
N ILE A 177 0.28 15.84 -3.35
CA ILE A 177 0.63 14.67 -2.54
C ILE A 177 0.73 15.05 -1.06
N ASN A 178 1.47 16.12 -0.73
CA ASN A 178 1.65 16.57 0.64
C ASN A 178 0.33 17.00 1.29
N GLN A 179 -0.58 17.62 0.52
CA GLN A 179 -1.91 18.01 1.02
C GLN A 179 -2.80 16.80 1.29
N LEU A 180 -2.77 15.78 0.43
CA LEU A 180 -3.48 14.52 0.66
C LEU A 180 -2.94 13.79 1.90
N ALA A 181 -1.62 13.65 2.00
CA ALA A 181 -0.97 13.00 3.13
C ALA A 181 -1.28 13.71 4.46
N SER A 182 -1.11 15.05 4.51
CA SER A 182 -1.37 15.85 5.71
C SER A 182 -2.85 15.89 6.13
N SER A 183 -3.75 15.56 5.21
CA SER A 183 -5.19 15.48 5.47
C SER A 183 -5.67 14.07 5.85
N GLY A 184 -4.75 13.12 6.04
CA GLY A 184 -5.04 11.79 6.60
C GLY A 184 -5.35 10.72 5.57
N TRP A 185 -5.16 10.97 4.26
CA TRP A 185 -5.37 9.95 3.24
C TRP A 185 -4.32 8.85 3.20
N THR A 186 -3.26 8.95 4.01
CA THR A 186 -2.25 7.89 4.26
C THR A 186 -2.71 6.81 5.24
N ALA A 187 -3.84 7.03 5.93
CA ALA A 187 -4.35 6.08 6.91
C ALA A 187 -5.02 4.87 6.25
N LEU A 188 -4.92 3.68 6.86
CA LEU A 188 -5.60 2.47 6.39
C LEU A 188 -7.14 2.62 6.35
N SER A 189 -7.69 3.49 7.19
CA SER A 189 -9.12 3.82 7.25
C SER A 189 -9.55 4.90 6.25
N ALA A 190 -8.61 5.49 5.49
CA ALA A 190 -8.91 6.53 4.53
C ALA A 190 -9.83 6.00 3.42
N LYS A 191 -10.79 6.84 3.01
CA LYS A 191 -11.70 6.51 1.93
C LYS A 191 -10.97 6.61 0.58
N PRO A 192 -11.25 5.72 -0.38
CA PRO A 192 -10.68 5.84 -1.71
C PRO A 192 -11.10 7.14 -2.40
N ILE A 193 -10.21 7.65 -3.26
CA ILE A 193 -10.35 8.95 -3.92
C ILE A 193 -10.68 8.75 -5.40
N VAL A 194 -11.70 9.46 -5.88
CA VAL A 194 -11.98 9.69 -7.30
C VAL A 194 -11.71 11.15 -7.64
N PHE A 195 -11.21 11.42 -8.84
CA PHE A 195 -10.90 12.77 -9.28
C PHE A 195 -11.80 13.28 -10.41
N LEU A 196 -12.09 14.58 -10.37
CA LEU A 196 -12.55 15.38 -11.51
C LEU A 196 -11.41 16.31 -11.90
N ALA A 197 -10.79 16.12 -13.05
CA ALA A 197 -9.58 16.86 -13.41
C ALA A 197 -9.72 17.57 -14.75
N HIS A 198 -9.57 18.89 -14.76
CA HIS A 198 -9.71 19.71 -15.96
C HIS A 198 -8.35 20.26 -16.42
N SER A 199 -8.04 20.12 -17.72
CA SER A 199 -6.87 20.73 -18.35
C SER A 199 -5.56 20.46 -17.57
N LEU A 200 -4.79 21.49 -17.18
CA LEU A 200 -3.57 21.36 -16.36
C LEU A 200 -3.77 20.52 -15.09
N GLY A 201 -4.94 20.59 -14.45
CA GLY A 201 -5.25 19.79 -13.27
C GLY A 201 -5.15 18.29 -13.52
N GLY A 202 -5.47 17.83 -14.74
CA GLY A 202 -5.27 16.45 -15.17
C GLY A 202 -3.79 16.08 -15.30
N ILE A 203 -2.96 16.98 -15.82
CA ILE A 203 -1.51 16.76 -15.94
C ILE A 203 -0.86 16.71 -14.54
N VAL A 204 -1.24 17.62 -13.64
CA VAL A 204 -0.79 17.63 -12.24
C VAL A 204 -1.17 16.32 -11.54
N LEU A 205 -2.41 15.86 -11.71
CA LEU A 205 -2.87 14.60 -11.13
C LEU A 205 -2.09 13.39 -11.66
N LYS A 206 -1.90 13.29 -12.98
CA LYS A 206 -1.09 12.22 -13.59
C LYS A 206 0.33 12.22 -13.03
N ARG A 207 0.96 13.40 -12.94
CA ARG A 207 2.31 13.53 -12.38
C ARG A 207 2.36 13.12 -10.92
N ALA A 208 1.33 13.45 -10.13
CA ALA A 208 1.22 13.04 -8.74
C ALA A 208 1.10 11.51 -8.60
N ILE A 209 0.30 10.86 -9.45
CA ILE A 209 0.15 9.39 -9.46
C ILE A 209 1.48 8.70 -9.80
N VAL A 210 2.20 9.18 -10.82
CA VAL A 210 3.54 8.66 -11.17
C VAL A 210 4.55 8.89 -10.04
N ALA A 211 4.53 10.06 -9.41
CA ALA A 211 5.42 10.36 -8.30
C ALA A 211 5.11 9.48 -7.06
N LEU A 212 3.84 9.24 -6.75
CA LEU A 212 3.43 8.33 -5.69
C LEU A 212 3.95 6.92 -5.93
N ALA A 213 3.83 6.40 -7.15
CA ALA A 213 4.37 5.08 -7.50
C ALA A 213 5.89 4.97 -7.28
N ASN A 214 6.67 6.02 -7.59
CA ASN A 214 8.12 5.99 -7.49
C ASN A 214 8.70 6.41 -6.11
N SER A 215 7.87 6.95 -5.22
CA SER A 215 8.31 7.55 -3.96
C SER A 215 8.70 6.56 -2.85
N GLY A 216 8.34 5.28 -3.00
CA GLY A 216 8.49 4.28 -1.95
C GLY A 216 7.46 4.41 -0.82
N TYR A 217 6.44 5.28 -0.95
CA TYR A 217 5.21 5.13 -0.17
C TYR A 217 4.64 3.73 -0.46
N ASN A 218 4.18 3.01 0.57
CA ASN A 218 3.50 1.73 0.40
C ASN A 218 2.42 1.90 -0.69
N GLU A 219 2.28 0.94 -1.60
CA GLU A 219 1.44 1.07 -2.81
C GLU A 219 -0.01 1.47 -2.49
N ASP A 220 -0.46 1.16 -1.26
CA ASP A 220 -1.77 1.46 -0.70
C ASP A 220 -1.87 2.75 0.13
N ALA A 221 -0.80 3.54 0.24
CA ALA A 221 -0.79 4.71 1.11
C ALA A 221 -1.86 5.71 0.71
N ILE A 222 -2.04 6.02 -0.58
CA ILE A 222 -3.15 6.86 -1.05
C ILE A 222 -3.93 6.10 -2.11
N ARG A 223 -5.14 5.66 -1.75
CA ARG A 223 -5.99 4.82 -2.58
C ARG A 223 -6.76 5.65 -3.62
N ILE A 224 -6.26 5.72 -4.84
CA ILE A 224 -6.91 6.42 -5.96
C ILE A 224 -7.58 5.40 -6.87
N VAL A 225 -8.92 5.46 -7.01
CA VAL A 225 -9.69 4.49 -7.81
C VAL A 225 -9.85 4.89 -9.28
N GLY A 226 -9.68 6.18 -9.59
CA GLY A 226 -9.87 6.67 -10.95
C GLY A 226 -10.19 8.15 -11.05
N GLY A 227 -10.66 8.55 -12.23
CA GLY A 227 -11.12 9.93 -12.44
C GLY A 227 -11.75 10.21 -13.80
N VAL A 228 -12.47 11.31 -13.87
CA VAL A 228 -12.99 11.89 -15.11
C VAL A 228 -12.11 13.07 -15.49
N PHE A 229 -11.54 13.01 -16.69
CA PHE A 229 -10.59 13.99 -17.21
C PHE A 229 -11.25 14.81 -18.31
N PHE A 230 -11.17 16.14 -18.22
CA PHE A 230 -11.82 17.08 -19.13
C PHE A 230 -10.78 17.90 -19.88
N GLY A 231 -10.70 17.76 -21.21
CA GLY A 231 -9.82 18.56 -22.07
C GLY A 231 -8.35 18.51 -21.62
N VAL A 232 -7.87 17.37 -21.14
CA VAL A 232 -6.52 17.28 -20.58
C VAL A 232 -5.50 17.18 -21.72
N PRO A 233 -4.49 18.05 -21.80
CA PRO A 233 -3.60 18.11 -22.96
C PRO A 233 -2.53 17.02 -22.92
N ASN A 234 -2.94 15.75 -23.07
CA ASN A 234 -2.03 14.61 -22.92
C ASN A 234 -0.94 14.55 -24.01
N PHE A 235 -1.22 15.12 -25.19
CA PHE A 235 -0.27 15.28 -26.29
C PHE A 235 0.03 16.76 -26.62
N GLY A 236 -0.24 17.64 -25.65
CA GLY A 236 -0.04 19.09 -25.75
C GLY A 236 -1.29 19.85 -26.15
N MET A 237 -1.17 21.18 -26.19
CA MET A 237 -2.25 22.11 -26.52
C MET A 237 -1.76 23.31 -27.34
N GLU A 238 -2.69 24.01 -28.01
CA GLU A 238 -2.40 25.31 -28.61
C GLU A 238 -2.03 26.30 -27.49
N GLN A 239 -0.82 26.86 -27.58
CA GLN A 239 -0.17 27.60 -26.49
C GLN A 239 0.26 29.02 -26.89
N SER A 240 0.02 29.45 -28.13
CA SER A 240 0.48 30.75 -28.66
C SER A 240 0.13 31.93 -27.75
N SER A 241 -1.12 31.94 -27.27
CA SER A 241 -1.64 32.95 -26.35
C SER A 241 -0.96 32.89 -24.98
N PHE A 242 -0.83 31.70 -24.40
CA PHE A 242 -0.25 31.50 -23.07
C PHE A 242 1.25 31.82 -23.04
N ARG A 243 1.97 31.50 -24.10
CA ARG A 243 3.38 31.88 -24.26
C ARG A 243 3.53 33.40 -24.30
N SER A 244 2.67 34.11 -25.01
CA SER A 244 2.74 35.58 -25.05
C SER A 244 2.57 36.22 -23.66
N ILE A 245 1.76 35.60 -22.80
CA ILE A 245 1.50 36.05 -21.42
C ILE A 245 2.62 35.64 -20.46
N ALA A 246 3.17 34.44 -20.63
CA ALA A 246 4.18 33.87 -19.75
C ALA A 246 5.62 34.28 -20.11
N LYS A 247 5.85 34.82 -21.31
CA LYS A 247 7.19 35.20 -21.77
C LYS A 247 7.87 36.16 -20.80
N GLY A 248 9.02 35.76 -20.25
CA GLY A 248 9.76 36.54 -19.26
C GLY A 248 9.21 36.46 -17.82
N ASN A 249 8.15 35.69 -17.58
CA ASN A 249 7.67 35.37 -16.23
C ASN A 249 8.36 34.08 -15.72
N PRO A 250 8.53 33.91 -14.40
CA PRO A 250 9.17 32.72 -13.84
C PRO A 250 8.45 31.39 -14.13
N ASN A 251 7.18 31.43 -14.54
CA ASN A 251 6.36 30.26 -14.88
C ASN A 251 6.36 29.90 -16.38
N GLU A 252 7.20 30.54 -17.21
CA GLU A 252 7.37 30.19 -18.63
C GLU A 252 7.64 28.69 -18.87
N PRO A 253 8.52 28.00 -18.11
CA PRO A 253 8.78 26.57 -18.31
C PRO A 253 7.54 25.68 -18.15
N LEU A 254 6.59 26.08 -17.30
CA LEU A 254 5.33 25.34 -17.12
C LEU A 254 4.48 25.35 -18.39
N VAL A 255 4.45 26.48 -19.09
CA VAL A 255 3.73 26.60 -20.37
C VAL A 255 4.46 25.84 -21.47
N GLU A 256 5.79 25.86 -21.47
CA GLU A 256 6.59 25.12 -22.44
C GLU A 256 6.36 23.61 -22.39
N ASP A 257 6.27 23.02 -21.19
CA ASP A 257 6.02 21.59 -21.03
C ASP A 257 4.65 21.15 -21.61
N LEU A 258 3.70 22.09 -21.80
CA LEU A 258 2.38 21.86 -22.41
C LEU A 258 2.36 21.99 -23.94
N SER A 259 3.51 22.17 -24.58
CA SER A 259 3.59 22.30 -26.03
C SER A 259 3.08 21.05 -26.75
N PRO A 260 2.54 21.20 -27.98
CA PRO A 260 2.38 20.06 -28.87
C PRO A 260 3.70 19.31 -29.00
N ASP A 261 3.64 17.98 -29.08
CA ASP A 261 4.82 17.11 -29.21
C ASP A 261 5.85 17.16 -28.07
N SER A 262 5.47 17.66 -26.89
CA SER A 262 6.31 17.61 -25.69
C SER A 262 6.74 16.17 -25.36
N PRO A 263 8.07 15.86 -25.40
CA PRO A 263 8.56 14.53 -25.01
C PRO A 263 8.23 14.19 -23.56
N TRP A 264 8.15 15.22 -22.70
CA TRP A 264 7.79 15.07 -21.30
C TRP A 264 6.33 14.62 -21.14
N LEU A 265 5.39 15.21 -21.90
CA LEU A 265 3.98 14.77 -21.88
C LEU A 265 3.81 13.35 -22.40
N ARG A 266 4.48 12.98 -23.49
CA ARG A 266 4.47 11.59 -24.02
C ARG A 266 4.98 10.58 -23.01
N ARG A 267 6.03 10.93 -22.26
CA ARG A 267 6.55 10.11 -21.16
C ARG A 267 5.51 9.97 -20.04
N LEU A 268 5.03 11.10 -19.52
CA LEU A 268 4.07 11.11 -18.42
C LEU A 268 2.84 10.28 -18.76
N GLU A 269 2.41 10.38 -20.01
CA GLU A 269 1.35 9.57 -20.58
C GLU A 269 1.67 8.06 -20.54
N SER A 270 2.83 7.64 -21.04
CA SER A 270 3.26 6.24 -20.99
C SER A 270 3.33 5.69 -19.56
N GLU A 271 3.96 6.41 -18.63
CA GLU A 271 4.11 5.99 -17.23
C GLU A 271 2.75 5.88 -16.54
N PHE A 272 1.90 6.91 -16.70
CA PHE A 272 0.55 6.91 -16.16
C PHE A 272 -0.30 5.78 -16.74
N ASN A 273 -0.19 5.47 -18.04
CA ASN A 273 -0.94 4.38 -18.66
C ASN A 273 -0.58 3.00 -18.09
N GLY A 274 0.70 2.76 -17.82
CA GLY A 274 1.15 1.53 -17.16
C GLY A 274 0.67 1.45 -15.72
N ILE A 275 0.91 2.51 -14.94
CA ILE A 275 0.53 2.55 -13.52
C ILE A 275 -0.99 2.47 -13.32
N SER A 276 -1.77 3.20 -14.13
CA SER A 276 -3.24 3.15 -14.05
C SER A 276 -3.80 1.77 -14.35
N TYR A 277 -3.16 1.02 -15.25
CA TYR A 277 -3.53 -0.36 -15.55
C TYR A 277 -3.18 -1.31 -14.41
N LEU A 278 -1.93 -1.29 -13.93
CA LEU A 278 -1.49 -2.13 -12.80
C LEU A 278 -2.33 -1.88 -11.54
N ARG A 279 -2.71 -0.62 -11.29
CA ARG A 279 -3.56 -0.21 -10.17
C ARG A 279 -5.07 -0.33 -10.46
N LYS A 280 -5.47 -0.87 -11.61
CA LYS A 280 -6.88 -1.10 -12.02
C LYS A 280 -7.75 0.16 -11.91
N MET A 281 -7.17 1.31 -12.24
CA MET A 281 -7.86 2.60 -12.18
C MET A 281 -8.86 2.75 -13.31
N LYS A 282 -10.06 3.23 -13.00
CA LYS A 282 -11.10 3.52 -14.01
C LYS A 282 -11.03 4.99 -14.45
N THR A 283 -10.77 5.24 -15.73
CA THR A 283 -10.62 6.60 -16.27
C THR A 283 -11.57 6.88 -17.42
N PHE A 284 -12.21 8.04 -17.43
CA PHE A 284 -13.06 8.51 -18.53
C PHE A 284 -12.59 9.89 -19.04
N TRP A 285 -12.69 10.11 -20.35
CA TRP A 285 -12.06 11.25 -21.03
C TRP A 285 -13.08 12.08 -21.83
N GLY A 286 -13.38 13.28 -21.33
CA GLY A 286 -14.24 14.26 -21.98
C GLY A 286 -13.44 15.23 -22.85
N TYR A 287 -13.91 15.51 -24.07
CA TYR A 287 -13.26 16.43 -25.01
C TYR A 287 -14.19 17.55 -25.50
N GLU A 288 -13.61 18.70 -25.83
CA GLU A 288 -14.34 19.86 -26.38
C GLU A 288 -14.75 19.63 -27.84
N THR A 289 -15.94 20.09 -28.22
CA THR A 289 -16.39 20.10 -29.63
C THR A 289 -16.67 21.51 -30.16
N CYS A 290 -16.43 22.55 -29.36
CA CYS A 290 -16.50 23.94 -29.78
C CYS A 290 -15.12 24.62 -29.68
N THR A 291 -14.85 25.58 -30.56
CA THR A 291 -13.63 26.38 -30.50
C THR A 291 -13.65 27.39 -29.34
N SER A 292 -12.46 27.72 -28.85
CA SER A 292 -12.22 28.70 -27.79
C SER A 292 -11.55 29.97 -28.36
N PRO A 293 -11.88 31.17 -27.86
CA PRO A 293 -11.13 32.38 -28.19
C PRO A 293 -9.71 32.30 -27.62
N THR A 294 -8.71 32.59 -28.45
CA THR A 294 -7.34 32.86 -28.02
C THR A 294 -7.27 34.19 -27.25
N LEU A 295 -6.21 34.40 -26.47
CA LEU A 295 -5.97 35.67 -25.76
C LEU A 295 -4.78 36.38 -26.39
N VAL A 296 -4.99 37.62 -26.83
CA VAL A 296 -3.95 38.46 -27.41
C VAL A 296 -3.66 39.62 -26.46
N VAL A 297 -2.39 39.87 -26.17
CA VAL A 297 -1.96 41.06 -25.42
C VAL A 297 -1.86 42.22 -26.40
N ASN A 298 -2.70 43.23 -26.25
CA ASN A 298 -2.65 44.45 -27.06
C ASN A 298 -1.45 45.33 -26.69
N GLU A 299 -1.10 46.30 -27.54
CA GLU A 299 0.00 47.25 -27.30
C GLU A 299 -0.13 48.00 -25.95
N ASP A 300 -1.35 48.15 -25.43
CA ASP A 300 -1.65 48.75 -24.12
C ASP A 300 -1.48 47.79 -22.92
N GLY A 301 -1.02 46.55 -23.13
CA GLY A 301 -0.89 45.50 -22.11
C GLY A 301 -2.22 44.85 -21.67
N LYS A 302 -3.35 45.17 -22.33
CA LYS A 302 -4.67 44.58 -22.06
C LYS A 302 -4.92 43.32 -22.90
N LEU A 303 -5.52 42.30 -22.28
CA LEU A 303 -5.93 41.07 -22.96
C LEU A 303 -7.23 41.29 -23.76
N SER A 304 -7.25 40.92 -25.03
CA SER A 304 -8.44 40.83 -25.88
C SER A 304 -8.62 39.43 -26.48
N GLU A 305 -9.84 39.11 -26.91
CA GLU A 305 -10.13 37.86 -27.62
C GLU A 305 -9.50 37.89 -29.01
N GLY A 306 -8.75 36.85 -29.34
CA GLY A 306 -8.12 36.62 -30.64
C GLY A 306 -8.92 35.63 -31.51
N SER A 307 -8.21 34.91 -32.38
CA SER A 307 -8.78 33.86 -33.24
C SER A 307 -9.43 32.72 -32.42
N GLN A 308 -10.45 32.10 -33.00
CA GLN A 308 -11.09 30.91 -32.44
C GLN A 308 -10.28 29.67 -32.83
N VAL A 309 -9.86 28.88 -31.84
CA VAL A 309 -9.06 27.66 -32.04
C VAL A 309 -9.58 26.52 -31.17
N VAL A 310 -9.34 25.28 -31.58
CA VAL A 310 -9.46 24.12 -30.67
C VAL A 310 -8.21 24.15 -29.80
N LEU A 311 -8.36 24.39 -28.50
CA LEU A 311 -7.22 24.52 -27.59
C LEU A 311 -6.58 23.16 -27.34
N VAL A 312 -7.42 22.13 -27.14
CA VAL A 312 -6.97 20.75 -26.94
C VAL A 312 -7.70 19.86 -27.92
N THR A 313 -6.97 19.31 -28.89
CA THR A 313 -7.57 18.41 -29.90
C THR A 313 -8.20 17.19 -29.23
N PRO A 314 -9.26 16.60 -29.81
CA PRO A 314 -9.87 15.37 -29.27
C PRO A 314 -8.84 14.25 -29.06
N GLN A 315 -7.86 14.11 -29.95
CA GLN A 315 -6.76 13.15 -29.80
C GLN A 315 -5.92 13.42 -28.55
N SER A 316 -5.54 14.69 -28.31
CA SER A 316 -4.81 15.07 -27.10
C SER A 316 -5.65 14.92 -25.83
N ALA A 317 -6.92 15.34 -25.88
CA ALA A 317 -7.86 15.27 -24.76
C ALA A 317 -8.15 13.83 -24.31
N THR A 318 -8.17 12.88 -25.25
CA THR A 318 -8.55 11.48 -25.02
C THR A 318 -7.38 10.51 -25.01
N ARG A 319 -6.13 10.99 -25.15
CA ARG A 319 -4.93 10.12 -25.24
C ARG A 319 -4.96 9.20 -26.47
N GLY A 320 -5.63 9.62 -27.53
CA GLY A 320 -5.85 8.83 -28.74
C GLY A 320 -6.93 7.75 -28.61
N LEU A 321 -7.62 7.65 -27.47
CA LEU A 321 -8.64 6.63 -27.24
C LEU A 321 -9.90 6.81 -28.10
N LEU A 322 -10.10 7.99 -28.68
CA LEU A 322 -11.25 8.25 -29.55
C LEU A 322 -11.32 7.24 -30.72
N GLU A 323 -10.18 6.79 -31.23
CA GLU A 323 -10.13 5.83 -32.36
C GLU A 323 -10.05 4.37 -31.89
N SER A 324 -9.55 4.12 -30.67
CA SER A 324 -9.24 2.77 -30.19
C SER A 324 -10.26 2.20 -29.19
N ASP A 325 -10.90 3.05 -28.39
CA ASP A 325 -11.90 2.66 -27.38
C ASP A 325 -12.84 3.83 -27.04
N GLU A 326 -13.85 4.03 -27.90
CA GLU A 326 -14.85 5.09 -27.73
C GLU A 326 -15.61 5.01 -26.40
N SER A 327 -15.71 3.81 -25.79
CA SER A 327 -16.49 3.58 -24.56
C SER A 327 -15.94 4.34 -23.35
N LEU A 328 -14.65 4.68 -23.38
CA LEU A 328 -13.94 5.43 -22.35
C LEU A 328 -13.95 6.94 -22.61
N THR A 329 -14.46 7.38 -23.75
CA THR A 329 -14.49 8.79 -24.16
C THR A 329 -15.91 9.35 -24.23
N PHE A 330 -16.07 10.67 -24.19
CA PHE A 330 -17.36 11.32 -24.43
C PHE A 330 -17.19 12.76 -24.94
N PRO A 331 -17.97 13.20 -25.94
CA PRO A 331 -17.97 14.59 -26.39
C PRO A 331 -18.72 15.48 -25.40
N LEU A 332 -18.32 16.74 -25.32
CA LEU A 332 -19.04 17.80 -24.59
C LEU A 332 -19.20 19.00 -25.52
N ASN A 333 -20.45 19.43 -25.74
CA ASN A 333 -20.77 20.49 -26.69
C ASN A 333 -20.49 21.90 -26.16
N GLU A 334 -19.24 22.11 -25.74
CA GLU A 334 -18.74 23.32 -25.13
C GLU A 334 -17.30 23.58 -25.55
N ASN A 335 -16.82 24.81 -25.32
CA ASN A 335 -15.42 25.15 -25.50
C ASN A 335 -14.61 24.79 -24.25
N HIS A 336 -13.28 24.73 -24.36
CA HIS A 336 -12.33 24.27 -23.33
C HIS A 336 -12.56 24.89 -21.95
N SER A 337 -12.96 26.16 -21.91
CA SER A 337 -13.21 26.90 -20.66
C SER A 337 -14.56 26.59 -20.02
N ASN A 338 -15.49 26.01 -20.76
CA ASN A 338 -16.87 25.75 -20.37
C ASN A 338 -17.22 24.26 -20.25
N ILE A 339 -16.38 23.34 -20.75
CA ILE A 339 -16.64 21.88 -20.70
C ILE A 339 -16.89 21.32 -19.29
N VAL A 340 -16.60 22.07 -18.23
CA VAL A 340 -16.81 21.68 -16.82
C VAL A 340 -17.86 22.54 -16.09
N LYS A 341 -18.58 23.40 -16.80
CA LYS A 341 -19.49 24.43 -16.24
C LYS A 341 -20.95 24.11 -16.49
N PHE A 342 -21.46 23.11 -15.79
CA PHE A 342 -22.85 22.68 -15.93
C PHE A 342 -23.83 23.62 -15.22
N CYS A 343 -24.88 24.03 -15.93
CA CYS A 343 -26.06 24.72 -15.39
C CYS A 343 -26.99 23.72 -14.69
N PRO A 344 -27.91 24.16 -13.81
CA PRO A 344 -28.98 23.28 -13.34
C PRO A 344 -29.75 22.69 -14.52
N GLY A 345 -29.90 21.36 -14.55
CA GLY A 345 -30.57 20.63 -15.64
C GLY A 345 -29.77 20.52 -16.95
N HIS A 346 -28.45 20.74 -16.93
CA HIS A 346 -27.60 20.58 -18.12
C HIS A 346 -27.59 19.12 -18.61
N GLU A 347 -27.73 18.91 -19.92
CA GLU A 347 -27.86 17.56 -20.51
C GLU A 347 -26.63 16.67 -20.22
N ASP A 348 -25.43 17.22 -20.43
CA ASP A 348 -24.16 16.51 -20.20
C ASP A 348 -23.83 16.19 -18.73
N TYR A 349 -24.50 16.81 -17.76
CA TYR A 349 -24.25 16.55 -16.34
C TYR A 349 -24.52 15.07 -15.98
N SER A 350 -25.62 14.52 -16.50
CA SER A 350 -26.02 13.12 -16.28
C SER A 350 -24.97 12.13 -16.79
N VAL A 351 -24.31 12.45 -17.91
CA VAL A 351 -23.22 11.65 -18.47
C VAL A 351 -22.04 11.60 -17.51
N VAL A 352 -21.61 12.74 -16.98
CA VAL A 352 -20.49 12.84 -16.03
C VAL A 352 -20.79 12.08 -14.73
N VAL A 353 -21.99 12.23 -14.19
CA VAL A 353 -22.44 11.49 -12.99
C VAL A 353 -22.44 9.99 -13.25
N GLY A 354 -22.95 9.53 -14.40
CA GLY A 354 -22.90 8.13 -14.79
C GLY A 354 -21.47 7.58 -14.89
N ARG A 355 -20.52 8.38 -15.37
CA ARG A 355 -19.09 8.00 -15.39
C ARG A 355 -18.50 7.90 -13.99
N LEU A 356 -18.76 8.87 -13.11
CA LEU A 356 -18.33 8.84 -11.70
C LEU A 356 -18.89 7.62 -10.96
N ALA A 357 -20.17 7.32 -11.18
CA ALA A 357 -20.85 6.18 -10.59
C ALA A 357 -20.19 4.85 -10.99
N ARG A 358 -19.83 4.68 -12.28
CA ARG A 358 -19.09 3.50 -12.78
C ARG A 358 -17.67 3.39 -12.21
N ILE A 359 -16.99 4.52 -11.96
CA ILE A 359 -15.68 4.51 -11.29
C ILE A 359 -15.81 3.96 -9.86
N CYS A 360 -16.85 4.40 -9.15
CA CYS A 360 -17.03 4.10 -7.74
C CYS A 360 -17.82 2.80 -7.47
N ASP A 361 -18.31 2.13 -8.52
CA ASP A 361 -19.24 0.99 -8.44
C ASP A 361 -20.50 1.31 -7.61
N ILE A 362 -21.10 2.47 -7.90
CA ILE A 362 -22.30 3.00 -7.23
C ILE A 362 -23.44 3.08 -8.25
N GLU A 363 -24.68 2.80 -7.84
CA GLU A 363 -25.87 3.11 -8.64
C GLU A 363 -26.35 4.56 -8.42
N PRO A 364 -26.51 5.38 -9.48
CA PRO A 364 -27.04 6.74 -9.35
C PRO A 364 -28.49 6.77 -8.87
N VAL A 365 -28.81 7.67 -7.94
CA VAL A 365 -30.17 7.81 -7.38
C VAL A 365 -31.21 8.20 -8.44
N SER A 366 -30.79 8.89 -9.51
CA SER A 366 -31.66 9.29 -10.62
C SER A 366 -32.26 8.11 -11.40
N THR A 367 -31.69 6.91 -11.30
CA THR A 367 -32.17 5.69 -11.98
C THR A 367 -33.37 5.06 -11.29
N ILE A 368 -33.65 5.43 -10.04
CA ILE A 368 -34.72 4.85 -9.21
C ILE A 368 -36.10 5.49 -9.51
N LYS A 369 -36.17 6.48 -10.41
CA LYS A 369 -37.41 7.25 -10.67
C LYS A 369 -38.32 6.75 -11.79
N MET A 370 -38.10 5.57 -12.36
CA MET A 370 -39.00 5.01 -13.38
C MET A 370 -39.39 3.56 -13.09
N GLU A 371 -39.95 3.28 -11.92
CA GLU A 371 -40.82 2.12 -11.68
C GLU A 371 -41.51 2.18 -10.30
N VAL A 372 -42.36 3.18 -10.07
CA VAL A 372 -43.45 3.04 -9.07
C VAL A 372 -44.66 3.86 -9.55
N ASP A 373 -45.43 3.29 -10.47
CA ASP A 373 -46.86 3.54 -10.52
C ASP A 373 -47.51 2.61 -9.49
N GLY A 374 -48.14 3.18 -8.46
CA GLY A 374 -48.93 2.39 -7.50
C GLY A 374 -49.07 3.02 -6.12
N ASN A 375 -49.99 3.99 -6.00
CA ASN A 375 -50.75 4.35 -4.81
C ASN A 375 -50.24 3.87 -3.44
N LEU A 376 -49.59 4.76 -2.68
CA LEU A 376 -49.67 4.70 -1.22
C LEU A 376 -50.03 6.08 -0.66
N SER A 377 -51.15 6.12 0.05
CA SER A 377 -51.77 7.33 0.59
C SER A 377 -51.02 7.86 1.81
N ASN A 378 -51.04 9.18 2.00
CA ASN A 378 -50.43 9.94 3.11
C ASN A 378 -50.90 9.55 4.55
N LYS A 379 -51.61 8.43 4.73
CA LYS A 379 -52.06 7.94 6.04
C LYS A 379 -51.11 6.97 6.72
N GLU A 380 -50.17 6.34 6.01
CA GLU A 380 -49.30 5.32 6.61
C GLU A 380 -47.96 5.88 7.13
N ILE A 381 -47.48 7.01 6.60
CA ILE A 381 -46.30 7.71 7.14
C ILE A 381 -46.58 8.35 8.52
N SER A 382 -47.86 8.58 8.83
CA SER A 382 -48.29 9.19 10.11
C SER A 382 -48.28 8.21 11.29
N ALA A 383 -48.12 6.91 11.05
CA ALA A 383 -48.18 5.87 12.07
C ALA A 383 -46.79 5.48 12.65
N LEU A 384 -45.69 5.77 11.94
CA LEU A 384 -44.33 5.44 12.42
C LEU A 384 -43.69 6.51 13.32
N VAL A 385 -44.30 7.70 13.45
CA VAL A 385 -43.74 8.83 14.22
C VAL A 385 -44.39 8.99 15.60
N ARG A 386 -45.27 8.08 16.01
CA ARG A 386 -45.96 8.15 17.31
C ARG A 386 -45.94 6.83 18.10
N SER A 387 -44.74 6.32 18.42
CA SER A 387 -44.57 5.56 19.67
C SER A 387 -43.10 5.61 20.09
N GLY A 388 -42.82 6.34 21.17
CA GLY A 388 -41.44 6.54 21.64
C GLY A 388 -41.31 7.66 22.65
N ALA A 389 -42.23 7.74 23.61
CA ALA A 389 -42.07 8.62 24.76
C ALA A 389 -42.65 7.95 25.99
N HIS A 390 -41.80 7.34 26.82
CA HIS A 390 -42.03 7.33 28.26
C HIS A 390 -40.70 7.35 29.01
N LYS A 391 -40.57 8.39 29.84
CA LYS A 391 -39.56 8.64 30.87
C LYS A 391 -39.57 7.51 31.90
N HIS A 392 -38.41 7.17 32.47
CA HIS A 392 -38.36 6.88 33.91
C HIS A 392 -37.00 7.22 34.54
N ASP A 393 -37.15 7.84 35.70
CA ASP A 393 -36.23 8.41 36.69
C ASP A 393 -35.49 7.30 37.47
N PRO A 394 -34.21 7.46 37.87
CA PRO A 394 -33.48 6.44 38.63
C PRO A 394 -33.52 6.78 40.12
N PHE A 395 -34.17 5.98 40.98
CA PHE A 395 -33.73 5.70 42.36
C PHE A 395 -34.70 4.74 43.09
N LYS A 396 -34.11 3.86 43.89
CA LYS A 396 -34.67 2.88 44.87
C LYS A 396 -35.03 1.48 44.34
N ALA A 397 -34.18 0.51 44.67
CA ALA A 397 -34.53 -0.52 45.67
C ALA A 397 -33.28 -1.30 46.09
N SER A 398 -33.05 -1.33 47.39
CA SER A 398 -32.15 -2.21 48.13
C SER A 398 -32.57 -3.68 48.02
N GLY A 399 -31.61 -4.57 47.83
CA GLY A 399 -31.80 -6.02 47.96
C GLY A 399 -30.46 -6.74 48.01
N GLU A 400 -29.98 -7.01 49.22
CA GLU A 400 -28.82 -7.86 49.47
C GLU A 400 -29.03 -9.26 48.88
N SER A 401 -28.07 -9.73 48.08
CA SER A 401 -27.84 -11.17 47.96
C SER A 401 -26.33 -11.44 47.86
N LYS A 402 -25.84 -12.18 48.86
CA LYS A 402 -24.46 -12.65 48.95
C LYS A 402 -24.19 -13.67 47.83
N GLY A 403 -23.50 -13.23 46.79
CA GLY A 403 -22.95 -14.07 45.73
C GLY A 403 -21.61 -14.67 46.15
N ARG A 404 -21.63 -15.97 46.42
CA ARG A 404 -20.48 -16.83 46.74
C ARG A 404 -19.50 -16.84 45.54
N ALA A 405 -18.26 -16.41 45.75
CA ALA A 405 -17.19 -16.56 44.75
C ALA A 405 -16.82 -18.05 44.62
N CYS A 406 -17.00 -18.63 43.43
CA CYS A 406 -16.38 -19.90 43.08
C CYS A 406 -14.92 -19.64 42.63
N PRO A 407 -13.92 -20.39 43.13
CA PRO A 407 -12.55 -20.26 42.63
C PRO A 407 -12.45 -20.92 41.26
N LEU A 408 -12.21 -20.13 40.22
CA LEU A 408 -11.86 -20.62 38.89
C LEU A 408 -10.47 -21.26 38.93
N ASN A 409 -10.38 -22.50 38.46
CA ASN A 409 -9.21 -23.37 38.42
C ASN A 409 -7.95 -22.66 37.84
N GLU A 410 -6.84 -22.58 38.59
CA GLU A 410 -5.61 -21.83 38.24
C GLU A 410 -5.04 -22.19 36.85
N HIS A 411 -5.19 -23.45 36.45
CA HIS A 411 -4.77 -23.95 35.13
C HIS A 411 -5.48 -23.27 33.96
N LYS A 412 -6.76 -22.91 34.12
CA LYS A 412 -7.55 -22.23 33.07
C LYS A 412 -7.13 -20.77 32.95
N GLN A 413 -6.81 -20.11 34.08
CA GLN A 413 -6.29 -18.74 34.11
C GLN A 413 -4.90 -18.63 33.45
N GLN A 414 -4.03 -19.62 33.66
CA GLN A 414 -2.71 -19.68 33.02
C GLN A 414 -2.80 -19.79 31.49
N LYS A 415 -3.71 -20.62 30.98
CA LYS A 415 -3.93 -20.83 29.56
C LYS A 415 -4.52 -19.58 28.88
N THR A 416 -5.48 -18.91 29.54
CA THR A 416 -6.07 -17.65 29.06
C THR A 416 -5.04 -16.52 29.02
N PHE A 417 -4.21 -16.39 30.06
CA PHE A 417 -3.15 -15.37 30.11
C PHE A 417 -2.11 -15.54 28.98
N LYS A 418 -1.67 -16.78 28.73
CA LYS A 418 -0.70 -17.06 27.66
C LYS A 418 -1.25 -16.73 26.28
N LYS A 419 -2.50 -17.11 25.99
CA LYS A 419 -3.19 -16.78 24.73
C LYS A 419 -3.36 -15.28 24.54
N LEU A 420 -3.73 -14.56 25.61
CA LEU A 420 -3.87 -13.11 25.59
C LEU A 420 -2.54 -12.43 25.24
N LEU A 421 -1.44 -12.87 25.88
CA LEU A 421 -0.12 -12.32 25.62
C LEU A 421 0.35 -12.62 24.19
N GLU A 422 0.13 -13.83 23.70
CA GLU A 422 0.42 -14.22 22.31
C GLU A 422 -0.38 -13.36 21.30
N SER A 423 -1.63 -13.01 21.59
CA SER A 423 -2.46 -12.16 20.72
C SER A 423 -1.98 -10.69 20.61
N LEU A 424 -1.17 -10.23 21.58
CA LEU A 424 -0.64 -8.87 21.65
C LEU A 424 0.83 -8.77 21.18
N ARG A 425 1.52 -9.90 20.98
CA ARG A 425 2.95 -9.91 20.61
C ARG A 425 3.18 -9.49 19.16
N ALA A 426 4.23 -8.68 18.95
CA ALA A 426 4.72 -8.22 17.65
C ALA A 426 6.22 -8.58 17.51
N PRO A 427 6.58 -9.71 16.86
CA PRO A 427 7.94 -10.25 16.85
C PRO A 427 9.01 -9.34 16.20
N GLU A 428 8.61 -8.46 15.28
CA GLU A 428 9.51 -7.60 14.49
C GLU A 428 10.15 -6.50 15.34
N ARG A 429 9.47 -6.07 16.41
CA ARG A 429 9.93 -5.05 17.37
C ARG A 429 11.28 -5.38 18.01
N ASP A 430 11.52 -6.65 18.32
CA ASP A 430 12.66 -7.06 19.18
C ASP A 430 14.00 -7.09 18.43
N ARG A 431 14.00 -7.06 17.08
CA ARG A 431 15.23 -7.22 16.26
C ARG A 431 16.14 -5.98 16.25
N ARG A 432 15.61 -4.77 16.38
CA ARG A 432 16.42 -3.53 16.29
C ARG A 432 17.17 -3.21 17.58
N LEU A 433 16.67 -3.73 18.70
CA LEU A 433 17.27 -3.61 20.03
C LEU A 433 18.69 -4.21 20.11
N GLU A 434 19.07 -5.04 19.14
CA GLU A 434 20.38 -5.72 19.03
C GLU A 434 21.41 -4.94 18.19
N GLY A 435 21.01 -3.87 17.48
CA GLY A 435 21.83 -3.22 16.42
C GLY A 435 22.46 -1.86 16.74
N ILE A 436 22.44 -1.36 17.99
CA ILE A 436 22.94 -0.01 18.33
C ILE A 436 24.47 -0.03 18.50
N ALA A 437 25.22 0.60 17.58
CA ALA A 437 26.70 0.60 17.52
C ALA A 437 27.36 1.32 18.71
N LEU A 438 28.41 0.76 19.34
CA LEU A 438 29.08 1.26 20.56
C LEU A 438 29.60 2.72 20.46
N ASN A 439 29.55 3.48 21.57
CA ASN A 439 29.94 4.90 21.65
C ASN A 439 31.43 5.14 21.35
N PHE A 440 31.76 6.25 20.69
CA PHE A 440 33.14 6.75 20.60
C PHE A 440 33.51 7.47 21.91
N GLN A 441 34.54 6.98 22.61
CA GLN A 441 35.22 7.65 23.74
C GLN A 441 34.29 8.40 24.72
N ASN A 442 33.29 7.73 25.32
CA ASN A 442 32.44 8.26 26.40
C ASN A 442 31.51 9.45 26.00
N THR A 443 31.18 9.58 24.72
CA THR A 443 30.17 10.54 24.25
C THR A 443 28.81 10.26 24.90
N PHE A 444 28.08 11.30 25.34
CA PHE A 444 26.78 11.27 26.05
C PHE A 444 26.77 10.98 27.57
N ASP A 445 27.92 10.77 28.22
CA ASP A 445 28.00 10.54 29.69
C ASP A 445 27.47 11.73 30.52
N TRP A 446 27.37 12.91 29.91
CA TRP A 446 26.85 14.12 30.54
C TRP A 446 25.38 13.99 30.96
N VAL A 447 24.58 13.08 30.36
CA VAL A 447 23.16 12.89 30.74
C VAL A 447 23.02 12.49 32.21
N PHE A 448 23.99 11.74 32.74
CA PHE A 448 23.99 11.24 34.12
C PHE A 448 24.81 12.09 35.09
N ASN A 449 25.82 12.79 34.59
CA ASN A 449 26.84 13.43 35.43
C ASN A 449 26.81 14.96 35.39
N HIS A 450 26.09 15.57 34.45
CA HIS A 450 26.10 17.01 34.28
C HIS A 450 25.09 17.69 35.24
N PRO A 451 25.52 18.60 36.12
CA PRO A 451 24.65 19.23 37.14
C PRO A 451 23.53 20.10 36.54
N GLY A 452 23.61 20.45 35.26
CA GLY A 452 22.54 21.12 34.51
C GLY A 452 21.50 20.20 33.86
N CYS A 453 21.71 18.87 33.85
CA CYS A 453 20.78 17.90 33.27
C CYS A 453 19.76 17.45 34.32
N LYS A 454 18.49 17.84 34.16
CA LYS A 454 17.41 17.50 35.12
C LYS A 454 16.86 16.08 34.98
N PHE A 455 17.45 15.25 34.12
CA PHE A 455 16.93 13.93 33.79
C PHE A 455 16.93 12.99 35.00
N VAL A 456 18.05 12.89 35.71
CA VAL A 456 18.19 12.02 36.90
C VAL A 456 17.25 12.48 38.02
N ASP A 457 17.16 13.80 38.25
CA ASP A 457 16.25 14.38 39.25
C ASP A 457 14.78 14.06 38.94
N TRP A 458 14.37 14.19 37.67
CA TRP A 458 13.00 13.84 37.25
C TRP A 458 12.72 12.35 37.35
N LEU A 459 13.69 11.51 36.97
CA LEU A 459 13.54 10.06 37.03
C LEU A 459 13.24 9.61 38.47
N GLN A 460 14.05 10.09 39.42
CA GLN A 460 13.95 9.73 40.84
C GLN A 460 12.77 10.40 41.55
N HIS A 461 12.56 11.71 41.35
CA HIS A 461 11.65 12.51 42.18
C HIS A 461 10.53 13.23 41.40
N GLY A 462 10.59 13.22 40.06
CA GLY A 462 9.64 13.91 39.19
C GLY A 462 8.33 13.17 38.94
N GLN A 463 7.38 13.87 38.32
CA GLN A 463 6.09 13.37 37.85
C GLN A 463 5.78 13.91 36.44
N GLY A 464 4.84 13.29 35.72
CA GLY A 464 4.41 13.75 34.40
C GLY A 464 5.36 13.37 33.26
N ALA A 465 5.55 14.29 32.29
CA ALA A 465 6.44 14.07 31.15
C ALA A 465 7.88 14.53 31.38
N PHE A 466 8.82 13.86 30.72
CA PHE A 466 10.15 14.37 30.39
C PHE A 466 10.36 14.32 28.88
N TRP A 467 10.75 15.45 28.29
CA TRP A 467 10.87 15.55 26.84
C TRP A 467 12.33 15.69 26.39
N ILE A 468 12.84 14.71 25.66
CA ILE A 468 14.15 14.78 25.00
C ILE A 468 13.92 15.34 23.59
N ASN A 469 14.42 16.54 23.29
CA ASN A 469 14.29 17.15 21.97
C ASN A 469 15.64 17.25 21.25
N GLY A 470 15.68 16.86 19.97
CA GLY A 470 16.92 16.82 19.19
C GLY A 470 16.70 16.88 17.67
N SER A 471 17.69 17.36 16.93
CA SER A 471 17.69 17.35 15.46
C SER A 471 18.05 15.97 14.90
N PRO A 472 17.66 15.63 13.66
CA PRO A 472 18.02 14.36 13.02
C PRO A 472 19.52 14.05 13.13
N GLY A 473 19.87 12.83 13.54
CA GLY A 473 21.27 12.41 13.76
C GLY A 473 21.82 12.70 15.17
N SER A 474 20.99 13.14 16.12
CA SER A 474 21.32 13.20 17.54
C SER A 474 20.87 11.91 18.22
N ASP A 475 21.70 10.87 18.25
CA ASP A 475 21.31 9.57 18.82
C ASP A 475 20.94 9.68 20.31
N SER A 476 19.66 9.47 20.67
CA SER A 476 19.20 9.38 22.06
C SER A 476 19.04 7.91 22.48
N ARG A 477 19.97 7.38 23.28
CA ARG A 477 19.88 6.00 23.79
C ARG A 477 19.00 5.88 25.02
N THR A 478 17.69 5.85 24.79
CA THR A 478 16.70 5.75 25.87
C THR A 478 16.79 4.44 26.67
N ARG A 479 17.34 3.36 26.10
CA ARG A 479 17.40 2.01 26.72
C ARG A 479 18.54 1.79 27.72
N GLU A 480 19.72 2.37 27.52
CA GLU A 480 20.82 2.25 28.50
C GLU A 480 20.49 3.00 29.81
N LEU A 481 19.61 4.00 29.73
CA LEU A 481 18.96 4.64 30.89
C LEU A 481 18.07 3.67 31.70
N LEU A 482 17.67 2.52 31.15
CA LEU A 482 16.72 1.55 31.76
C LEU A 482 17.39 0.45 32.58
N HIS A 483 18.68 0.20 32.40
CA HIS A 483 19.38 -0.93 33.00
C HIS A 483 20.39 -0.51 34.08
N ASP A 484 20.10 0.56 34.83
CA ASP A 484 20.88 0.86 36.03
C ASP A 484 20.57 -0.18 37.13
N PRO A 485 21.55 -0.99 37.57
CA PRO A 485 21.36 -1.99 38.63
C PRO A 485 21.05 -1.38 40.00
N ARG A 486 21.01 -0.04 40.15
CA ARG A 486 20.66 0.66 41.38
C ARG A 486 19.15 0.89 41.57
N ASN A 487 18.30 0.55 40.60
CA ASN A 487 16.85 0.75 40.67
C ASN A 487 16.12 -0.49 41.22
N SER A 488 15.86 -0.51 42.53
CA SER A 488 15.15 -1.59 43.22
C SER A 488 13.69 -1.24 43.56
N PHE A 489 12.82 -1.06 42.56
CA PHE A 489 11.40 -0.81 42.81
C PHE A 489 10.49 -1.74 42.03
N ASP A 490 9.32 -2.03 42.61
CA ASP A 490 8.27 -2.96 42.15
C ASP A 490 7.48 -2.45 40.92
N GLU A 491 8.07 -1.54 40.15
CA GLU A 491 7.51 -0.69 39.09
C GLU A 491 7.49 -1.39 37.71
N ILE A 492 6.58 -0.99 36.81
CA ILE A 492 6.53 -1.48 35.42
C ILE A 492 7.23 -0.51 34.49
N TYR A 493 8.14 -1.04 33.66
CA TYR A 493 8.84 -0.30 32.63
C TYR A 493 8.38 -0.77 31.25
N ALA A 494 7.77 0.11 30.45
CA ALA A 494 7.38 -0.24 29.08
C ALA A 494 7.91 0.79 28.09
N GLY A 495 8.50 0.30 26.99
CA GLY A 495 9.10 1.13 25.97
C GLY A 495 8.51 0.90 24.58
N PHE A 496 8.50 1.93 23.74
CA PHE A 496 8.21 1.80 22.33
C PHE A 496 9.08 2.76 21.51
N PHE A 497 9.69 2.25 20.44
CA PHE A 497 10.49 3.02 19.50
C PHE A 497 9.74 3.11 18.18
N PHE A 498 9.35 4.32 17.78
CA PHE A 498 8.79 4.52 16.44
C PHE A 498 9.90 4.42 15.41
N HIS A 499 9.70 3.60 14.39
CA HIS A 499 10.67 3.42 13.32
C HIS A 499 9.99 3.64 11.97
N TYR A 500 10.23 4.78 11.34
CA TYR A 500 9.58 5.13 10.07
C TYR A 500 9.86 4.11 8.94
N ARG A 501 11.07 3.51 8.92
CA ARG A 501 11.46 2.44 7.98
C ARG A 501 11.07 1.04 8.43
N GLY A 502 10.51 0.89 9.62
CA GLY A 502 10.09 -0.38 10.16
C GLY A 502 8.84 -0.92 9.47
N SER A 503 8.46 -2.13 9.87
CA SER A 503 7.18 -2.71 9.45
C SER A 503 6.02 -1.84 9.93
N LEU A 504 4.80 -2.07 9.42
CA LEU A 504 3.62 -1.26 9.78
C LEU A 504 3.38 -1.23 11.29
N ILE A 505 3.75 -2.29 12.02
CA ILE A 505 3.60 -2.33 13.48
C ILE A 505 4.62 -1.44 14.20
N GLU A 506 5.80 -1.19 13.63
CA GLU A 506 6.85 -0.37 14.28
C GLU A 506 6.61 1.14 14.15
N LYS A 507 5.66 1.56 13.30
CA LYS A 507 5.36 3.00 13.07
C LYS A 507 3.90 3.40 13.29
N SER A 508 3.03 2.45 13.63
CA SER A 508 1.61 2.68 13.85
C SER A 508 1.25 2.86 15.32
N PHE A 509 0.10 3.48 15.55
CA PHE A 509 -0.44 3.66 16.90
C PHE A 509 -0.89 2.32 17.52
N ASP A 510 -1.43 1.42 16.70
CA ASP A 510 -1.77 0.06 17.12
C ASP A 510 -0.53 -0.70 17.61
N GLY A 511 0.60 -0.51 16.93
CA GLY A 511 1.87 -1.07 17.34
C GLY A 511 2.35 -0.56 18.69
N LEU A 512 2.25 0.74 18.92
CA LEU A 512 2.52 1.36 20.23
C LEU A 512 1.67 0.73 21.33
N LEU A 513 0.35 0.64 21.13
CA LEU A 513 -0.58 0.11 22.13
C LEU A 513 -0.31 -1.37 22.42
N ARG A 514 -0.16 -2.20 21.38
CA ARG A 514 0.18 -3.63 21.51
C ARG A 514 1.52 -3.82 22.22
N GLY A 515 2.52 -3.01 21.87
CA GLY A 515 3.84 -3.01 22.48
C GLY A 515 3.82 -2.68 23.97
N ILE A 516 3.09 -1.64 24.37
CA ILE A 516 2.96 -1.25 25.78
C ILE A 516 2.13 -2.28 26.56
N LEU A 517 0.98 -2.70 26.04
CA LEU A 517 0.07 -3.63 26.71
C LEU A 517 0.74 -4.99 26.96
N SER A 518 1.49 -5.52 25.97
CA SER A 518 2.23 -6.77 26.15
C SER A 518 3.29 -6.66 27.25
N GLN A 519 4.08 -5.58 27.28
CA GLN A 519 5.11 -5.35 28.31
C GLN A 519 4.53 -5.18 29.72
N ILE A 520 3.40 -4.48 29.85
CA ILE A 520 2.70 -4.34 31.14
C ILE A 520 2.21 -5.69 31.64
N LEU A 521 1.60 -6.51 30.77
CA LEU A 521 1.06 -7.81 31.13
C LEU A 521 2.18 -8.81 31.48
N GLU A 522 3.31 -8.77 30.79
CA GLU A 522 4.50 -9.60 31.07
C GLU A 522 5.06 -9.33 32.47
N GLN A 523 5.12 -8.07 32.89
CA GLN A 523 5.68 -7.67 34.18
C GLN A 523 4.70 -7.83 35.35
N LYS A 524 3.40 -7.58 35.16
CA LYS A 524 2.39 -7.71 36.23
C LYS A 524 1.15 -8.45 35.74
N ARG A 525 1.16 -9.77 35.93
CA ARG A 525 0.08 -10.69 35.56
C ARG A 525 -1.30 -10.34 36.15
N LYS A 526 -1.37 -9.72 37.34
CA LYS A 526 -2.63 -9.31 37.99
C LYS A 526 -3.44 -8.31 37.14
N VAL A 527 -2.77 -7.53 36.29
CA VAL A 527 -3.40 -6.54 35.38
C VAL A 527 -4.34 -7.21 34.36
N CYS A 528 -4.12 -8.48 34.03
CA CYS A 528 -4.98 -9.25 33.13
C CYS A 528 -6.46 -9.18 33.55
N HIS A 529 -6.76 -9.28 34.86
CA HIS A 529 -8.13 -9.26 35.37
C HIS A 529 -8.90 -7.96 35.11
N VAL A 530 -8.19 -6.86 34.85
CA VAL A 530 -8.78 -5.55 34.55
C VAL A 530 -9.37 -5.51 33.13
N ILE A 531 -8.75 -6.21 32.18
CA ILE A 531 -9.11 -6.16 30.75
C ILE A 531 -9.90 -7.39 30.28
N LEU A 532 -9.99 -8.45 31.09
CA LEU A 532 -10.80 -9.65 30.79
C LEU A 532 -12.29 -9.35 30.46
N PRO A 533 -12.97 -8.37 31.08
CA PRO A 533 -14.36 -8.05 30.72
C PRO A 533 -14.54 -7.58 29.27
N LEU A 534 -13.52 -6.96 28.65
CA LEU A 534 -13.57 -6.53 27.24
C LEU A 534 -13.54 -7.71 26.25
N LEU A 535 -13.12 -8.89 26.73
CA LEU A 535 -12.87 -10.07 25.90
C LEU A 535 -13.96 -11.14 26.05
N ASN A 536 -14.93 -10.95 26.94
CA ASN A 536 -16.00 -11.91 27.21
C ASN A 536 -17.33 -11.43 26.60
N ASP A 537 -17.64 -11.89 25.40
CA ASP A 537 -19.04 -12.00 24.96
C ASP A 537 -19.68 -13.19 25.70
N PRO A 538 -20.82 -13.03 26.41
CA PRO A 538 -21.49 -14.14 27.09
C PRO A 538 -21.97 -15.28 26.15
N THR A 539 -21.81 -15.14 24.83
CA THR A 539 -22.20 -16.14 23.82
C THR A 539 -21.04 -16.92 23.18
N SER A 540 -19.77 -16.57 23.42
CA SER A 540 -18.61 -17.24 22.78
C SER A 540 -17.69 -17.96 23.78
N THR A 541 -17.33 -19.21 23.48
CA THR A 541 -16.39 -20.02 24.28
C THR A 541 -14.92 -19.87 23.86
N GLU A 542 -14.62 -19.01 22.88
CA GLU A 542 -13.27 -18.78 22.36
C GLU A 542 -12.94 -17.28 22.37
N LEU A 543 -11.73 -16.95 22.85
CA LEU A 543 -11.16 -15.60 22.70
C LEU A 543 -11.09 -15.25 21.20
N PRO A 544 -11.43 -14.03 20.77
CA PRO A 544 -11.45 -13.67 19.36
C PRO A 544 -10.07 -13.83 18.74
N LEU A 545 -9.91 -14.86 17.92
CA LEU A 545 -8.79 -15.01 16.98
C LEU A 545 -8.89 -13.98 15.83
N GLU A 546 -10.04 -13.34 15.67
CA GLU A 546 -10.28 -12.21 14.76
C GLU A 546 -10.16 -10.86 15.49
N GLY A 547 -8.91 -10.48 15.79
CA GLY A 547 -8.43 -9.09 15.68
C GLY A 547 -8.81 -8.06 16.75
N TRP A 548 -7.84 -7.70 17.59
CA TRP A 548 -7.82 -6.40 18.29
C TRP A 548 -8.02 -5.23 17.31
N THR A 549 -8.99 -4.36 17.58
CA THR A 549 -9.16 -3.06 16.90
C THR A 549 -8.47 -1.95 17.69
N SER A 550 -8.11 -0.84 17.04
CA SER A 550 -7.53 0.34 17.73
C SER A 550 -8.40 0.81 18.89
N ALA A 551 -9.73 0.84 18.70
CA ALA A 551 -10.68 1.22 19.75
C ALA A 551 -10.60 0.28 20.97
N THR A 552 -10.53 -1.03 20.76
CA THR A 552 -10.42 -2.02 21.86
C THR A 552 -9.06 -1.99 22.56
N LEU A 553 -7.98 -1.66 21.84
CA LEU A 553 -6.64 -1.49 22.42
C LEU A 553 -6.56 -0.22 23.28
N GLU A 554 -7.15 0.88 22.79
CA GLU A 554 -7.26 2.14 23.54
C GLU A 554 -8.11 1.95 24.79
N GLU A 555 -9.23 1.23 24.69
CA GLU A 555 -10.09 0.92 25.82
C GLU A 555 -9.38 0.03 26.85
N ALA A 556 -8.66 -1.01 26.40
CA ALA A 556 -7.87 -1.87 27.28
C ALA A 556 -6.81 -1.08 28.06
N LEU A 557 -6.04 -0.23 27.38
CA LEU A 557 -5.07 0.64 28.04
C LEU A 557 -5.77 1.60 29.00
N THR A 558 -6.88 2.20 28.60
CA THR A 558 -7.68 3.11 29.45
C THR A 558 -8.17 2.42 30.73
N LEU A 559 -8.62 1.16 30.66
CA LEU A 559 -9.03 0.39 31.85
C LEU A 559 -7.87 0.13 32.81
N ILE A 560 -6.71 -0.29 32.29
CA ILE A 560 -5.49 -0.51 33.10
C ILE A 560 -5.06 0.80 33.76
N LEU A 561 -5.11 1.86 32.99
CA LEU A 561 -4.74 3.18 33.43
C LEU A 561 -5.71 3.68 34.51
N ASN A 562 -7.03 3.46 34.42
CA ASN A 562 -8.05 3.99 35.35
C ASN A 562 -8.42 3.03 36.50
N GLN A 563 -7.77 1.87 36.60
CA GLN A 563 -8.09 0.89 37.63
C GLN A 563 -7.91 1.44 39.07
N GLN A 564 -8.68 0.87 39.99
CA GLN A 564 -8.69 1.19 41.43
C GLN A 564 -8.52 -0.07 42.30
N GLN A 565 -8.01 -1.16 41.72
CA GLN A 565 -7.92 -2.47 42.36
C GLN A 565 -6.60 -2.65 43.13
N PHE A 566 -5.48 -2.08 42.66
CA PHE A 566 -4.17 -2.18 43.30
C PHE A 566 -3.26 -1.02 42.89
N ASP A 567 -2.22 -0.72 43.68
CA ASP A 567 -1.22 0.29 43.31
C ASP A 567 -0.40 -0.17 42.11
N LEU A 568 -0.25 0.70 41.11
CA LEU A 568 0.48 0.39 39.87
C LEU A 568 1.30 1.60 39.42
N ASP A 569 2.61 1.46 39.38
CA ASP A 569 3.52 2.47 38.83
C ASP A 569 4.00 2.06 37.45
N ILE A 570 3.76 2.92 36.45
CA ILE A 570 4.14 2.66 35.05
C ILE A 570 5.06 3.78 34.56
N PHE A 571 6.22 3.39 34.05
CA PHE A 571 7.18 4.26 33.40
C PHE A 571 7.18 3.94 31.91
N LEU A 572 6.79 4.92 31.10
CA LEU A 572 6.70 4.79 29.65
C LEU A 572 7.88 5.51 28.99
N PHE A 573 8.61 4.80 28.14
CA PHE A 573 9.71 5.36 27.34
C PHE A 573 9.34 5.30 25.87
N LEU A 574 9.03 6.45 25.28
CA LEU A 574 8.52 6.55 23.92
C LEU A 574 9.54 7.30 23.05
N ASP A 575 10.18 6.61 22.12
CA ASP A 575 11.30 7.17 21.36
C ASP A 575 10.88 7.45 19.90
N ALA A 576 11.41 8.54 19.34
CA ALA A 576 11.16 9.07 18.01
C ALA A 576 9.66 9.35 17.71
N LEU A 577 8.93 10.06 18.58
CA LEU A 577 7.50 10.31 18.37
C LEU A 577 7.17 11.06 17.07
N ASP A 578 8.13 11.80 16.51
CA ASP A 578 8.01 12.43 15.18
C ASP A 578 8.03 11.41 14.02
N GLU A 579 8.53 10.18 14.23
CA GLU A 579 8.51 9.08 13.26
C GLU A 579 7.20 8.29 13.26
N TYR A 580 6.24 8.64 14.13
CA TYR A 580 4.90 8.09 14.08
C TYR A 580 4.25 8.36 12.71
N GLN A 581 3.81 7.31 12.00
CA GLN A 581 3.28 7.42 10.62
C GLN A 581 2.04 8.32 10.52
N GLY A 582 1.36 8.53 11.64
CA GLY A 582 0.20 9.39 11.71
C GLY A 582 0.61 10.83 11.93
N ARG A 583 -0.01 11.43 12.93
CA ARG A 583 -0.09 12.88 13.10
C ARG A 583 0.60 13.29 14.41
N PRO A 584 1.62 14.15 14.39
CA PRO A 584 2.34 14.56 15.60
C PRO A 584 1.42 15.09 16.70
N GLU A 585 0.36 15.81 16.34
CA GLU A 585 -0.58 16.35 17.33
C GLU A 585 -1.44 15.25 17.93
N PHE A 586 -1.74 14.17 17.19
CA PHE A 586 -2.45 13.03 17.74
C PHE A 586 -1.60 12.32 18.79
N ILE A 587 -0.36 11.98 18.44
CA ILE A 587 0.54 11.29 19.37
C ILE A 587 0.93 12.19 20.56
N ALA A 588 1.11 13.50 20.34
CA ALA A 588 1.30 14.47 21.42
C ALA A 588 0.07 14.57 22.33
N ARG A 589 -1.15 14.57 21.78
CA ARG A 589 -2.39 14.55 22.58
C ARG A 589 -2.52 13.26 23.38
N PHE A 590 -2.14 12.14 22.81
CA PHE A 590 -2.13 10.86 23.50
C PHE A 590 -1.14 10.88 24.68
N VAL A 591 0.09 11.37 24.46
CA VAL A 591 1.06 11.54 25.57
C VAL A 591 0.51 12.48 26.64
N GLU A 592 -0.12 13.59 26.27
CA GLU A 592 -0.78 14.46 27.24
C GLU A 592 -1.93 13.77 27.98
N SER A 593 -2.73 12.90 27.33
CA SER A 593 -3.81 12.17 27.99
C SER A 593 -3.29 11.10 28.94
N LEU A 594 -2.08 10.58 28.73
CA LEU A 594 -1.38 9.72 29.70
C LEU A 594 -0.96 10.49 30.95
N ILE A 595 -0.75 11.81 30.85
CA ILE A 595 -0.24 12.65 31.94
C ILE A 595 -1.36 13.39 32.69
N LYS A 596 -2.31 14.01 31.99
CA LYS A 596 -3.37 14.87 32.53
C LYS A 596 -4.58 14.06 33.00
N ARG A 597 -4.38 13.17 33.98
CA ARG A 597 -5.37 12.14 34.37
C ARG A 597 -6.14 12.48 35.65
N GLU A 598 -7.32 11.88 35.81
CA GLU A 598 -8.19 12.08 36.98
C GLU A 598 -7.57 11.54 38.28
N THR A 599 -7.73 12.28 39.38
CA THR A 599 -7.06 12.07 40.68
C THR A 599 -7.55 10.86 41.50
N LYS A 600 -8.41 10.01 40.94
CA LYS A 600 -9.04 8.89 41.68
C LYS A 600 -8.47 7.50 41.34
N SER A 601 -7.49 7.37 40.45
CA SER A 601 -6.89 6.08 40.10
C SER A 601 -5.72 5.70 41.02
N LEU A 602 -5.50 4.39 41.23
CA LEU A 602 -4.31 3.85 41.91
C LEU A 602 -3.12 3.64 40.95
N THR A 603 -3.28 3.91 39.65
CA THR A 603 -2.21 3.82 38.66
C THR A 603 -1.50 5.17 38.49
N ARG A 604 -0.21 5.23 38.78
CA ARG A 604 0.66 6.39 38.50
C ARG A 604 1.46 6.16 37.22
N VAL A 605 1.59 7.21 36.41
CA VAL A 605 2.29 7.14 35.12
C VAL A 605 3.32 8.24 35.00
N LYS A 606 4.55 7.88 34.61
CA LYS A 606 5.57 8.82 34.12
C LYS A 606 5.86 8.52 32.66
N VAL A 607 6.08 9.55 31.85
CA VAL A 607 6.37 9.39 30.42
C VAL A 607 7.66 10.12 30.06
N CYS A 608 8.69 9.40 29.67
CA CYS A 608 9.85 9.97 28.99
C CYS A 608 9.65 9.77 27.50
N PHE A 609 9.78 10.83 26.71
CA PHE A 609 9.70 10.68 25.27
C PHE A 609 10.71 11.53 24.51
N SER A 610 11.11 11.07 23.34
CA SER A 610 11.97 11.83 22.42
C SER A 610 11.22 12.27 21.16
N SER A 611 11.55 13.45 20.64
CA SER A 611 11.10 13.88 19.32
C SER A 611 11.91 15.02 18.74
N ARG A 612 11.81 15.25 17.42
CA ARG A 612 12.22 16.53 16.82
C ARG A 612 11.46 17.71 17.47
N PRO A 613 12.07 18.92 17.55
CA PRO A 613 11.45 20.12 18.13
C PRO A 613 10.37 20.73 17.22
N TRP A 614 9.48 19.90 16.67
CA TRP A 614 8.34 20.34 15.88
C TRP A 614 7.43 21.21 16.75
N ALA A 615 6.87 22.25 16.14
CA ALA A 615 6.04 23.25 16.82
C ALA A 615 4.95 22.60 17.70
N THR A 616 4.41 21.46 17.26
CA THR A 616 3.46 20.64 18.01
C THR A 616 3.97 20.21 19.39
N PHE A 617 5.16 19.62 19.46
CA PHE A 617 5.74 19.15 20.72
C PHE A 617 6.23 20.33 21.57
N THR A 618 6.90 21.31 20.93
CA THR A 618 7.41 22.51 21.61
C THR A 618 6.30 23.32 22.28
N THR A 619 5.16 23.51 21.62
CA THR A 619 4.05 24.29 22.19
C THR A 619 3.37 23.55 23.34
N ARG A 620 3.26 22.23 23.25
CA ARG A 620 2.48 21.39 24.17
C ARG A 620 3.24 21.00 25.43
N PHE A 621 4.55 20.77 25.29
CA PHE A 621 5.39 20.24 26.37
C PHE A 621 6.39 21.26 26.94
N LYS A 622 6.29 22.54 26.56
CA LYS A 622 7.15 23.63 27.06
C LYS A 622 7.25 23.74 28.59
N ASP A 623 6.18 23.37 29.31
CA ASP A 623 6.06 23.53 30.75
C ASP A 623 6.61 22.29 31.51
N TYR A 624 6.99 21.23 30.78
CA TYR A 624 7.58 20.01 31.35
C TYR A 624 9.12 20.08 31.31
N PRO A 625 9.81 19.35 32.20
CA PRO A 625 11.26 19.19 32.11
C PRO A 625 11.65 18.64 30.73
N ALA A 626 12.55 19.34 30.06
CA ALA A 626 13.04 18.94 28.75
C ALA A 626 14.56 18.98 28.68
N LEU A 627 15.11 18.11 27.84
CA LEU A 627 16.51 18.05 27.50
C LEU A 627 16.66 18.37 26.01
N THR A 628 17.24 19.52 25.68
CA THR A 628 17.58 19.88 24.30
C THR A 628 18.96 19.33 23.97
N MET A 629 19.03 18.31 23.13
CA MET A 629 20.29 17.62 22.78
C MET A 629 21.35 18.61 22.27
N GLN A 630 20.96 19.57 21.43
CA GLN A 630 21.87 20.56 20.83
C GLN A 630 22.62 21.43 21.85
N ASP A 631 22.06 21.62 23.06
CA ASP A 631 22.67 22.45 24.10
C ASP A 631 23.86 21.75 24.78
N PHE A 632 23.90 20.41 24.70
CA PHE A 632 24.88 19.58 25.38
C PHE A 632 25.85 18.88 24.41
N THR A 633 25.57 18.90 23.10
CA THR A 633 26.43 18.26 22.08
C THR A 633 27.62 19.12 21.63
N LYS A 634 27.71 20.40 22.01
CA LYS A 634 28.79 21.30 21.55
C LYS A 634 30.19 20.78 21.85
N GLU A 635 30.43 20.30 23.07
CA GLU A 635 31.74 19.79 23.47
C GLU A 635 32.01 18.40 22.87
N ASP A 636 30.97 17.59 22.66
CA ASP A 636 31.08 16.30 21.99
C ASP A 636 31.39 16.48 20.49
N ILE A 637 30.75 17.45 19.82
CA ILE A 637 31.05 17.86 18.44
C ILE A 637 32.46 18.40 18.34
N ARG A 638 32.90 19.24 19.29
CA ARG A 638 34.27 19.75 19.34
C ARG A 638 35.28 18.60 19.42
N ARG A 639 35.06 17.64 20.32
CA ARG A 639 35.89 16.44 20.46
C ARG A 639 35.87 15.57 19.20
N TYR A 640 34.71 15.40 18.58
CA TYR A 640 34.58 14.67 17.32
C TYR A 640 35.35 15.34 16.17
N CYS A 641 35.20 16.66 15.98
CA CYS A 641 35.93 17.40 14.96
C CYS A 641 37.44 17.26 15.14
N LEU A 642 37.95 17.44 16.36
CA LEU A 642 39.37 17.27 16.66
C LEU A 642 39.84 15.84 16.36
N GLY A 643 39.08 14.83 16.78
CA GLY A 643 39.42 13.43 16.54
C GLY A 643 39.41 13.03 15.05
N VAL A 644 38.46 13.54 14.26
CA VAL A 644 38.43 13.31 12.79
C VAL A 644 39.58 14.02 12.10
N MET A 645 39.87 15.27 12.52
CA MET A 645 40.99 16.03 11.97
C MET A 645 42.33 15.34 12.27
N ASP A 646 42.54 14.83 13.49
CA ASP A 646 43.74 14.08 13.85
C ASP A 646 43.89 12.75 13.10
N ALA A 647 42.77 12.12 12.72
CA ALA A 647 42.76 10.84 12.01
C ALA A 647 42.92 10.95 10.48
N GLU A 648 42.36 11.99 9.86
CA GLU A 648 42.27 12.16 8.40
C GLU A 648 43.32 13.14 7.81
N LEU A 649 44.01 13.93 8.64
CA LEU A 649 45.08 14.82 8.21
C LEU A 649 46.42 14.09 8.14
N SER A 650 47.10 14.19 6.99
CA SER A 650 48.48 13.75 6.88
C SER A 650 49.41 14.64 7.73
N SER A 651 50.44 14.07 8.34
CA SER A 651 51.38 14.75 9.26
C SER A 651 52.21 15.89 8.63
N ASN A 652 51.92 16.29 7.38
CA ASN A 652 52.61 17.32 6.61
C ASN A 652 51.76 18.59 6.34
N ILE A 653 50.56 18.73 6.94
CA ILE A 653 49.67 19.88 6.73
C ILE A 653 49.98 21.00 7.75
N SER A 654 50.20 22.22 7.25
CA SER A 654 50.66 23.40 8.01
C SER A 654 49.54 24.23 8.67
N VAL A 655 48.27 23.89 8.43
CA VAL A 655 47.12 24.68 8.91
C VAL A 655 46.60 24.12 10.24
N PRO A 656 46.56 24.90 11.35
CA PRO A 656 45.89 24.50 12.58
C PRO A 656 44.37 24.48 12.37
N MET A 657 43.84 23.33 11.97
CA MET A 657 42.41 23.13 11.72
C MET A 657 41.54 23.33 12.98
N GLU A 658 42.16 23.31 14.17
CA GLU A 658 41.57 23.71 15.45
C GLU A 658 40.89 25.09 15.39
N ILE A 659 41.37 26.00 14.53
CA ILE A 659 40.83 27.35 14.37
C ILE A 659 39.43 27.33 13.69
N LEU A 660 39.13 26.32 12.87
CA LEU A 660 37.84 26.17 12.18
C LEU A 660 36.79 25.49 13.05
N VAL A 661 37.21 24.70 14.06
CA VAL A 661 36.32 23.92 14.92
C VAL A 661 35.23 24.77 15.60
N PRO A 662 35.50 25.97 16.16
CA PRO A 662 34.46 26.81 16.72
C PRO A 662 33.38 27.21 15.70
N GLN A 663 33.78 27.48 14.46
CA GLN A 663 32.86 27.85 13.38
C GLN A 663 32.01 26.65 12.93
N VAL A 664 32.60 25.45 12.87
CA VAL A 664 31.88 24.20 12.57
C VAL A 664 30.87 23.89 13.68
N VAL A 665 31.25 24.01 14.96
CA VAL A 665 30.37 23.80 16.11
C VAL A 665 29.18 24.76 16.05
N ASP A 666 29.42 26.05 15.81
CA ASP A 666 28.36 27.06 15.75
C ASP A 666 27.40 26.83 14.57
N ARG A 667 27.94 26.61 13.37
CA ARG A 667 27.13 26.39 12.15
C ARG A 667 26.37 25.07 12.15
N SER A 668 26.87 24.05 12.85
CA SER A 668 26.22 22.74 12.93
C SER A 668 24.85 22.80 13.60
N LYS A 669 24.58 23.82 14.43
CA LYS A 669 23.38 23.90 15.29
C LYS A 669 23.12 22.59 16.04
N GLY A 670 24.18 21.87 16.43
CA GLY A 670 24.10 20.60 17.15
C GLY A 670 23.80 19.36 16.29
N VAL A 671 23.80 19.45 14.95
CA VAL A 671 23.52 18.33 14.02
C VAL A 671 24.81 17.56 13.71
N PHE A 672 25.04 16.44 14.40
CA PHE A 672 26.23 15.59 14.20
C PHE A 672 26.43 15.10 12.77
N LEU A 673 25.34 14.80 12.05
CA LEU A 673 25.43 14.36 10.66
C LEU A 673 26.01 15.45 9.75
N TRP A 674 25.62 16.70 9.97
CA TRP A 674 26.17 17.85 9.25
C TRP A 674 27.66 18.01 9.55
N VAL A 675 28.04 17.91 10.84
CA VAL A 675 29.44 17.96 11.28
C VAL A 675 30.26 16.89 10.58
N LYS A 676 29.76 15.65 10.52
CA LYS A 676 30.45 14.53 9.86
C LYS A 676 30.71 14.80 8.37
N LEU A 677 29.72 15.34 7.66
CA LEU A 677 29.87 15.70 6.23
C LEU A 677 30.86 16.86 6.04
N VAL A 678 30.71 17.92 6.83
CA VAL A 678 31.56 19.13 6.73
C VAL A 678 32.99 18.86 7.14
N ALA A 679 33.21 18.09 8.21
CA ALA A 679 34.54 17.71 8.65
C ALA A 679 35.27 16.90 7.57
N ALA A 680 34.57 16.00 6.89
CA ALA A 680 35.13 15.24 5.77
C ALA A 680 35.47 16.14 4.56
N ASP A 681 34.60 17.09 4.20
CA ASP A 681 34.85 18.03 3.10
C ASP A 681 36.03 18.97 3.41
N LEU A 682 36.11 19.48 4.63
CA LEU A 682 37.22 20.32 5.10
C LEU A 682 38.54 19.54 5.15
N ALA A 683 38.53 18.30 5.63
CA ALA A 683 39.72 17.44 5.62
C ALA A 683 40.20 17.14 4.20
N LYS A 684 39.28 16.86 3.27
CA LYS A 684 39.59 16.65 1.85
C LYS A 684 40.17 17.89 1.18
N ALA A 685 39.61 19.06 1.46
CA ALA A 685 40.13 20.34 0.97
C ALA A 685 41.53 20.64 1.52
N ALA A 686 41.74 20.44 2.82
CA ALA A 686 43.06 20.61 3.45
C ALA A 686 44.12 19.66 2.86
N ASN A 687 43.76 18.37 2.66
CA ASN A 687 44.62 17.39 2.00
C ASN A 687 44.90 17.73 0.51
N SER A 688 44.07 18.54 -0.13
CA SER A 688 44.27 19.03 -1.49
C SER A 688 45.18 20.27 -1.56
N GLY A 689 45.67 20.76 -0.40
CA GLY A 689 46.61 21.87 -0.30
C GLY A 689 45.96 23.25 -0.13
N LEU A 690 44.65 23.32 0.12
CA LEU A 690 43.97 24.60 0.37
C LEU A 690 44.48 25.27 1.66
N GLY A 691 44.69 26.58 1.58
CA GLY A 691 45.12 27.40 2.72
C GLY A 691 43.98 27.71 3.69
N LYS A 692 44.31 28.30 4.85
CA LYS A 692 43.35 28.64 5.90
C LYS A 692 42.18 29.49 5.39
N GLU A 693 42.49 30.57 4.65
CA GLU A 693 41.49 31.54 4.18
C GLU A 693 40.49 30.87 3.21
N GLU A 694 40.98 30.01 2.32
CA GLU A 694 40.15 29.27 1.37
C GLU A 694 39.27 28.21 2.06
N LEU A 695 39.74 27.61 3.15
CA LEU A 695 38.95 26.69 3.98
C LEU A 695 37.85 27.43 4.76
N GLU A 696 38.12 28.65 5.24
CA GLU A 696 37.12 29.52 5.85
C GLU A 696 36.03 29.93 4.83
N GLU A 697 36.43 30.31 3.62
CA GLU A 697 35.49 30.60 2.53
C GLU A 697 34.65 29.37 2.15
N LEU A 698 35.27 28.19 2.07
CA LEU A 698 34.57 26.93 1.84
C LEU A 698 33.53 26.66 2.94
N LEU A 699 33.91 26.78 4.21
CA LEU A 699 32.99 26.59 5.34
C LEU A 699 31.82 27.60 5.31
N GLN A 700 32.09 28.85 4.92
CA GLN A 700 31.05 29.87 4.80
C GLN A 700 30.07 29.57 3.66
N SER A 701 30.55 29.00 2.56
CA SER A 701 29.74 28.61 1.40
C SER A 701 28.79 27.44 1.64
N LEU A 702 29.07 26.58 2.63
CA LEU A 702 28.31 25.36 2.88
C LEU A 702 26.94 25.64 3.53
N PRO A 703 25.81 25.11 3.00
CA PRO A 703 24.48 25.30 3.59
C PRO A 703 24.37 24.73 4.99
N ALA A 704 23.55 25.35 5.86
CA ALA A 704 23.32 24.87 7.22
C ALA A 704 22.27 23.75 7.30
N GLU A 705 21.35 23.68 6.33
CA GLU A 705 20.29 22.67 6.27
C GLU A 705 20.73 21.47 5.40
N LEU A 706 20.42 20.24 5.84
CA LEU A 706 20.88 19.01 5.17
C LEU A 706 20.34 18.85 3.74
N ASP A 707 19.09 19.22 3.47
CA ASP A 707 18.49 19.13 2.13
C ASP A 707 19.21 20.04 1.11
N GLU A 708 19.57 21.26 1.54
CA GLU A 708 20.36 22.20 0.75
C GLU A 708 21.79 21.71 0.59
N TYR A 709 22.37 21.11 1.64
CA TYR A 709 23.69 20.49 1.60
C TYR A 709 23.75 19.34 0.59
N TYR A 710 22.76 18.44 0.55
CA TYR A 710 22.70 17.36 -0.44
C TYR A 710 22.54 17.90 -1.86
N ALA A 711 21.75 18.97 -2.04
CA ALA A 711 21.64 19.63 -3.33
C ALA A 711 22.98 20.24 -3.78
N GLU A 712 23.72 20.83 -2.85
CA GLU A 712 25.06 21.37 -3.09
C GLU A 712 26.07 20.27 -3.45
N ILE A 713 26.04 19.12 -2.78
CA ILE A 713 26.84 17.93 -3.16
C ILE A 713 26.57 17.56 -4.62
N ILE A 714 25.30 17.52 -5.04
CA ILE A 714 24.94 17.21 -6.43
C ILE A 714 25.45 18.28 -7.40
N GLN A 715 25.32 19.56 -7.05
CA GLN A 715 25.77 20.66 -7.90
C GLN A 715 27.29 20.62 -8.11
N ARG A 716 28.06 20.35 -7.04
CA ARG A 716 29.52 20.19 -7.07
C ARG A 716 29.97 18.91 -7.78
N THR A 717 29.11 17.89 -7.83
CA THR A 717 29.44 16.62 -8.51
C THR A 717 29.60 16.88 -10.02
N PRO A 718 30.74 16.50 -10.63
CA PRO A 718 30.96 16.65 -12.06
C PRO A 718 29.84 15.99 -12.89
N ILE A 719 29.40 16.65 -13.96
CA ILE A 719 28.29 16.18 -14.82
C ILE A 719 28.50 14.73 -15.27
N SER A 720 29.73 14.34 -15.62
CA SER A 720 30.09 12.97 -16.03
C SER A 720 29.83 11.90 -14.95
N SER A 721 29.84 12.29 -13.68
CA SER A 721 29.68 11.40 -12.52
C SER A 721 28.26 11.43 -11.92
N ARG A 722 27.43 12.40 -12.29
CA ARG A 722 26.07 12.58 -11.73
C ARG A 722 25.18 11.37 -11.95
N TRP A 723 25.27 10.72 -13.11
CA TRP A 723 24.52 9.48 -13.35
C TRP A 723 24.95 8.35 -12.42
N THR A 724 26.27 8.16 -12.22
CA THR A 724 26.79 7.13 -11.33
C THR A 724 26.27 7.34 -9.91
N LEU A 725 26.30 8.59 -9.44
CA LEU A 725 25.72 8.98 -8.15
C LEU A 725 24.21 8.75 -8.11
N PHE A 726 23.48 9.14 -9.17
CA PHE A 726 22.03 8.90 -9.30
C PHE A 726 21.70 7.41 -9.20
N ALA A 727 22.38 6.56 -9.96
CA ALA A 727 22.18 5.12 -9.94
C ALA A 727 22.49 4.56 -8.56
N MET A 728 23.64 4.92 -7.96
CA MET A 728 24.02 4.47 -6.62
C MET A 728 22.98 4.82 -5.56
N LEU A 729 22.52 6.07 -5.53
CA LEU A 729 21.52 6.54 -4.57
C LEU A 729 20.16 5.87 -4.80
N LYS A 730 19.70 5.75 -6.05
CA LYS A 730 18.44 5.07 -6.37
C LYS A 730 18.48 3.60 -6.00
N ILE A 731 19.51 2.87 -6.42
CA ILE A 731 19.71 1.45 -6.12
C ILE A 731 19.70 1.22 -4.61
N THR A 732 20.50 1.98 -3.85
CA THR A 732 20.58 1.81 -2.39
C THR A 732 19.26 2.20 -1.70
N SER A 733 18.54 3.21 -2.22
CA SER A 733 17.25 3.63 -1.66
C SER A 733 16.10 2.64 -1.91
N GLN A 734 16.19 1.86 -2.99
CA GLN A 734 15.17 0.96 -3.52
C GLN A 734 15.57 -0.53 -3.45
N ALA A 735 16.63 -0.87 -2.72
CA ALA A 735 16.97 -2.25 -2.44
C ALA A 735 15.88 -2.90 -1.57
N LEU A 736 15.38 -4.06 -1.98
CA LEU A 736 14.36 -4.83 -1.27
C LEU A 736 14.94 -5.61 -0.08
N ASP A 737 16.23 -5.95 -0.16
CA ASP A 737 16.98 -6.67 0.87
C ASP A 737 18.35 -6.04 1.09
N VAL A 738 19.13 -6.62 2.00
CA VAL A 738 20.52 -6.20 2.24
C VAL A 738 21.32 -6.26 0.93
N LEU A 739 21.99 -5.15 0.61
CA LEU A 739 22.68 -4.96 -0.67
C LEU A 739 24.19 -5.01 -0.45
N GLY A 740 24.88 -5.96 -1.07
CA GLY A 740 26.34 -6.02 -1.01
C GLY A 740 26.99 -4.89 -1.82
N GLY A 741 28.17 -4.44 -1.40
CA GLY A 741 28.97 -3.47 -2.16
C GLY A 741 29.17 -3.87 -3.64
N PRO A 742 29.56 -5.11 -3.96
CA PRO A 742 29.65 -5.59 -5.33
C PRO A 742 28.34 -5.51 -6.13
N ASP A 743 27.21 -5.78 -5.49
CA ASP A 743 25.91 -5.75 -6.16
C ASP A 743 25.50 -4.34 -6.53
N LEU A 744 25.74 -3.38 -5.63
CA LEU A 744 25.54 -1.97 -5.90
C LEU A 744 26.33 -1.53 -7.13
N VAL A 745 27.64 -1.85 -7.18
CA VAL A 745 28.51 -1.44 -8.28
C VAL A 745 28.12 -2.12 -9.59
N GLY A 746 27.81 -3.42 -9.57
CA GLY A 746 27.36 -4.13 -10.76
C GLY A 746 26.05 -3.59 -11.33
N ALA A 747 25.08 -3.27 -10.47
CA ALA A 747 23.85 -2.60 -10.88
C ALA A 747 24.09 -1.20 -11.46
N VAL A 748 25.04 -0.44 -10.91
CA VAL A 748 25.47 0.85 -11.47
C VAL A 748 26.09 0.68 -12.86
N GLU A 749 26.94 -0.33 -13.07
CA GLU A 749 27.56 -0.63 -14.38
C GLU A 749 26.49 -1.00 -15.44
N CYS A 750 25.45 -1.73 -15.03
CA CYS A 750 24.30 -2.11 -15.87
C CYS A 750 23.32 -0.96 -16.16
N SER A 751 23.38 0.14 -15.40
CA SER A 751 22.29 1.13 -15.34
C SER A 751 21.97 1.83 -16.66
N ARG A 752 22.95 2.08 -17.55
CA ARG A 752 22.68 2.66 -18.90
C ARG A 752 22.58 1.62 -20.02
N SER A 753 22.44 0.34 -19.70
CA SER A 753 22.41 -0.71 -20.72
C SER A 753 20.97 -0.99 -21.14
N SER A 754 20.71 -0.93 -22.44
CA SER A 754 19.37 -1.18 -23.01
C SER A 754 19.06 -2.66 -23.24
N ASN A 755 20.11 -3.48 -23.32
CA ASN A 755 20.04 -4.91 -23.63
C ASN A 755 21.09 -5.70 -22.82
N TYR A 756 20.92 -7.03 -22.80
CA TYR A 756 21.73 -7.97 -22.04
C TYR A 756 23.21 -7.95 -22.44
N LYS A 757 23.52 -7.91 -23.74
CA LYS A 757 24.91 -7.93 -24.23
C LYS A 757 25.69 -6.70 -23.77
N GLU A 758 25.06 -5.53 -23.81
CA GLU A 758 25.64 -4.28 -23.33
C GLU A 758 25.85 -4.30 -21.81
N ALA A 759 24.88 -4.80 -21.04
CA ALA A 759 24.99 -4.94 -19.58
C ALA A 759 26.13 -5.89 -19.20
N LEU A 760 26.25 -7.02 -19.89
CA LEU A 760 27.31 -8.01 -19.67
C LEU A 760 28.69 -7.42 -19.97
N LEU A 761 28.84 -6.72 -21.10
CA LEU A 761 30.11 -6.12 -21.49
C LEU A 761 30.59 -5.08 -20.47
N ARG A 762 29.68 -4.25 -19.94
CA ARG A 762 30.03 -3.24 -18.94
C ARG A 762 30.40 -3.84 -17.58
N SER A 763 29.80 -4.97 -17.25
CA SER A 763 30.02 -5.67 -15.98
C SER A 763 31.18 -6.68 -16.01
N GLU A 764 31.76 -6.93 -17.19
CA GLU A 764 32.75 -7.98 -17.43
C GLU A 764 33.97 -7.86 -16.51
N ARG A 765 34.42 -6.62 -16.25
CA ARG A 765 35.55 -6.37 -15.34
C ARG A 765 35.24 -6.89 -13.93
N LEU A 766 34.08 -6.53 -13.38
CA LEU A 766 33.67 -6.88 -12.03
C LEU A 766 33.48 -8.39 -11.89
N LEU A 767 32.89 -9.05 -12.90
CA LEU A 767 32.64 -10.50 -12.92
C LEU A 767 33.91 -11.35 -13.02
N ARG A 768 35.02 -10.80 -13.54
CA ARG A 768 36.32 -11.49 -13.66
C ARG A 768 37.17 -11.44 -12.38
N LEU A 769 36.85 -10.55 -11.44
CA LEU A 769 37.61 -10.38 -10.21
C LEU A 769 37.32 -11.53 -9.24
N LYS A 770 38.33 -11.96 -8.49
CA LYS A 770 38.12 -12.91 -7.37
C LYS A 770 37.24 -12.27 -6.29
N PRO A 771 36.50 -13.03 -5.46
CA PRO A 771 35.56 -12.47 -4.48
C PRO A 771 36.12 -11.32 -3.64
N LYS A 772 37.31 -11.48 -3.05
CA LYS A 772 37.97 -10.44 -2.24
C LYS A 772 38.40 -9.21 -3.05
N GLU A 773 38.84 -9.40 -4.30
CA GLU A 773 39.20 -8.31 -5.19
C GLU A 773 37.96 -7.53 -5.66
N ARG A 774 36.85 -8.25 -5.86
CA ARG A 774 35.54 -7.69 -6.21
C ARG A 774 35.02 -6.81 -5.07
N GLU A 775 35.11 -7.27 -3.83
CA GLU A 775 34.78 -6.47 -2.63
C GLU A 775 35.64 -5.22 -2.50
N ASN A 776 36.96 -5.35 -2.70
CA ASN A 776 37.89 -4.21 -2.64
C ASN A 776 37.63 -3.20 -3.76
N TYR A 777 37.43 -3.68 -4.99
CA TYR A 777 37.08 -2.82 -6.13
C TYR A 777 35.77 -2.09 -5.87
N ALA A 778 34.74 -2.81 -5.42
CA ALA A 778 33.44 -2.22 -5.14
C ALA A 778 33.51 -1.16 -4.02
N SER A 779 34.26 -1.47 -2.95
CA SER A 779 34.51 -0.53 -1.86
C SER A 779 35.18 0.75 -2.34
N ASN A 780 36.16 0.64 -3.25
CA ASN A 780 36.82 1.79 -3.85
C ASN A 780 35.87 2.59 -4.75
N GLN A 781 35.07 1.94 -5.59
CA GLN A 781 34.09 2.62 -6.44
C GLN A 781 33.05 3.39 -5.64
N ILE A 782 32.52 2.78 -4.57
CA ILE A 782 31.55 3.41 -3.67
C ILE A 782 32.17 4.63 -3.00
N LYS A 783 33.39 4.52 -2.46
CA LYS A 783 34.11 5.65 -1.84
C LYS A 783 34.34 6.80 -2.81
N ILE A 784 34.68 6.53 -4.06
CA ILE A 784 34.95 7.55 -5.08
C ILE A 784 33.66 8.26 -5.53
N HIS A 785 32.59 7.50 -5.75
CA HIS A 785 31.41 8.01 -6.46
C HIS A 785 30.22 8.36 -5.57
N SER A 786 30.11 7.82 -4.34
CA SER A 786 28.96 8.06 -3.46
C SER A 786 28.88 9.46 -2.86
N GLN A 787 29.96 10.25 -2.96
CA GLN A 787 30.10 11.55 -2.30
C GLN A 787 29.87 11.49 -0.78
N GLY A 788 30.20 10.35 -0.15
CA GLY A 788 29.99 10.14 1.30
C GLY A 788 28.54 9.89 1.69
N LEU A 789 27.60 9.81 0.73
CA LEU A 789 26.18 9.56 0.99
C LEU A 789 25.82 8.08 1.14
N ILE A 790 26.77 7.19 0.89
CA ILE A 790 26.65 5.73 1.05
C ILE A 790 27.84 5.23 1.84
N GLU A 791 27.58 4.40 2.85
CA GLU A 791 28.58 3.73 3.67
C GLU A 791 28.53 2.21 3.47
N LEU A 792 29.66 1.55 3.75
CA LEU A 792 29.75 0.10 3.79
C LEU A 792 29.85 -0.36 5.25
N ARG A 793 28.86 -1.12 5.72
CA ARG A 793 28.85 -1.75 7.05
C ARG A 793 28.90 -3.26 6.89
N MET A 794 29.97 -3.90 7.36
CA MET A 794 30.16 -5.36 7.18
C MET A 794 29.96 -5.80 5.72
N ASN A 795 30.48 -5.01 4.76
CA ASN A 795 30.32 -5.16 3.30
C ASN A 795 28.93 -4.87 2.70
N TRP A 796 27.96 -4.44 3.50
CA TRP A 796 26.63 -4.01 3.04
C TRP A 796 26.59 -2.51 2.75
N ALA A 797 26.08 -2.14 1.58
CA ALA A 797 25.90 -0.76 1.17
C ALA A 797 24.61 -0.20 1.74
N GLU A 798 24.73 0.87 2.52
CA GLU A 798 23.60 1.58 3.11
C GLU A 798 23.73 3.08 2.88
N LEU A 799 22.59 3.76 2.70
CA LEU A 799 22.57 5.22 2.70
C LEU A 799 23.05 5.72 4.06
N LEU A 800 23.92 6.74 4.05
CA LEU A 800 24.53 7.33 5.23
C LEU A 800 23.50 7.62 6.35
N HIS A 801 22.33 8.12 5.97
CA HIS A 801 21.27 8.45 6.90
C HIS A 801 19.88 8.44 6.25
N GLN A 802 18.83 8.44 7.09
CA GLN A 802 17.44 8.50 6.66
C GLN A 802 17.10 9.74 5.83
N THR A 803 17.67 10.89 6.18
CA THR A 803 17.51 12.15 5.44
C THR A 803 17.98 12.06 4.00
N VAL A 804 18.99 11.22 3.69
CA VAL A 804 19.42 11.00 2.29
C VAL A 804 18.35 10.24 1.51
N LYS A 805 17.71 9.24 2.13
CA LYS A 805 16.61 8.51 1.48
C LYS A 805 15.42 9.42 1.23
N GLU A 806 15.05 10.24 2.21
CA GLU A 806 13.98 11.24 2.08
C GLU A 806 14.27 12.17 0.91
N PHE A 807 15.49 12.70 0.83
CA PHE A 807 15.95 13.54 -0.27
C PHE A 807 15.86 12.84 -1.64
N VAL A 808 16.31 11.59 -1.76
CA VAL A 808 16.25 10.78 -3.01
C VAL A 808 14.82 10.43 -3.42
N SER A 809 13.90 10.33 -2.46
CA SER A 809 12.46 10.11 -2.67
C SER A 809 11.71 11.38 -3.06
N GLN A 810 12.31 12.57 -2.94
CA GLN A 810 11.64 13.81 -3.33
C GLN A 810 11.39 13.85 -4.85
N PRO A 811 10.20 14.30 -5.31
CA PRO A 811 9.88 14.34 -6.74
C PRO A 811 10.84 15.19 -7.60
N LYS A 812 11.49 16.18 -6.99
CA LYS A 812 12.48 17.07 -7.63
C LYS A 812 13.88 16.44 -7.78
N PHE A 813 14.18 15.35 -7.06
CA PHE A 813 15.53 14.76 -7.02
C PHE A 813 16.06 14.40 -8.41
N ASN A 814 15.25 13.71 -9.22
CA ASN A 814 15.68 13.31 -10.57
C ASN A 814 16.03 14.53 -11.43
N ALA A 815 15.23 15.59 -11.38
CA ALA A 815 15.50 16.82 -12.11
C ALA A 815 16.76 17.53 -11.60
N LEU A 816 17.00 17.50 -10.29
CA LEU A 816 18.19 18.11 -9.68
C LEU A 816 19.49 17.43 -10.10
N ILE A 817 19.51 16.08 -10.15
CA ILE A 817 20.74 15.32 -10.43
C ILE A 817 20.96 15.04 -11.91
N LEU A 818 19.90 14.81 -12.69
CA LEU A 818 19.99 14.49 -14.11
C LEU A 818 19.69 15.69 -15.03
N ASP A 819 19.20 16.81 -14.49
CA ASP A 819 18.82 17.99 -15.27
C ASP A 819 17.87 17.61 -16.44
N THR A 820 18.25 17.89 -17.69
CA THR A 820 17.46 17.54 -18.87
C THR A 820 17.36 16.03 -19.12
N GLU A 821 18.35 15.24 -18.67
CA GLU A 821 18.31 13.77 -18.78
C GLU A 821 17.20 13.14 -17.93
N ALA A 822 16.70 13.86 -16.91
CA ALA A 822 15.54 13.43 -16.13
C ALA A 822 14.28 13.28 -16.99
N LYS A 823 14.17 14.06 -18.08
CA LYS A 823 13.06 13.99 -19.05
C LYS A 823 13.22 12.84 -20.06
N VAL A 824 14.33 12.10 -20.06
CA VAL A 824 14.56 10.92 -20.93
C VAL A 824 14.87 9.61 -20.18
N THR A 825 15.12 9.65 -18.87
CA THR A 825 15.39 8.46 -18.04
C THR A 825 14.11 7.79 -17.50
N PHE A 826 13.80 6.56 -17.90
CA PHE A 826 12.59 5.83 -17.48
C PHE A 826 12.82 4.78 -16.41
N GLU A 827 14.08 4.52 -16.09
CA GLU A 827 14.52 3.42 -15.24
C GLU A 827 14.86 3.91 -13.84
N ASN A 828 14.87 3.00 -12.87
CA ASN A 828 15.17 3.30 -11.47
C ASN A 828 15.97 2.17 -10.82
N GLY A 829 16.19 2.25 -9.51
CA GLY A 829 17.00 1.30 -8.77
C GLY A 829 16.51 -0.15 -8.92
N TYR A 830 15.20 -0.37 -8.98
CA TYR A 830 14.62 -1.70 -9.17
C TYR A 830 15.01 -2.31 -10.52
N SER A 831 14.87 -1.55 -11.61
CA SER A 831 15.23 -2.04 -12.94
C SER A 831 16.74 -2.28 -13.08
N PHE A 832 17.57 -1.46 -12.45
CA PHE A 832 19.03 -1.65 -12.44
C PHE A 832 19.45 -2.92 -11.70
N LEU A 833 18.85 -3.17 -10.52
CA LEU A 833 19.12 -4.37 -9.73
C LEU A 833 18.64 -5.63 -10.44
N MET A 834 17.46 -5.60 -11.05
CA MET A 834 16.97 -6.72 -11.86
C MET A 834 17.96 -7.12 -12.96
N LYS A 835 18.46 -6.13 -13.73
CA LYS A 835 19.45 -6.37 -14.79
C LYS A 835 20.72 -7.00 -14.24
N TRP A 836 21.22 -6.48 -13.12
CA TRP A 836 22.43 -6.97 -12.48
C TRP A 836 22.29 -8.40 -11.99
N PHE A 837 21.22 -8.74 -11.27
CA PHE A 837 21.04 -10.09 -10.74
C PHE A 837 20.90 -11.13 -11.86
N ILE A 838 20.29 -10.77 -12.99
CA ILE A 838 20.28 -11.63 -14.20
C ILE A 838 21.70 -11.87 -14.74
N ILE A 839 22.58 -10.88 -14.66
CA ILE A 839 23.97 -10.94 -15.14
C ILE A 839 24.88 -11.72 -14.18
N ASP A 840 24.79 -11.47 -12.88
CA ASP A 840 25.71 -12.04 -11.88
C ASP A 840 25.48 -13.55 -11.65
N HIS A 841 24.23 -14.02 -11.71
CA HIS A 841 23.78 -15.40 -11.44
C HIS A 841 24.37 -16.50 -12.36
N GLY A 842 25.42 -16.22 -13.14
CA GLY A 842 26.15 -17.29 -13.84
C GLY A 842 27.53 -16.90 -14.35
N ALA A 843 28.19 -15.94 -13.68
CA ALA A 843 29.62 -15.74 -13.85
C ALA A 843 30.45 -16.76 -13.03
N PHE A 844 29.88 -17.32 -11.96
CA PHE A 844 30.58 -18.26 -11.08
C PHE A 844 30.78 -19.66 -11.68
N GLU A 845 29.91 -20.14 -12.58
CA GLU A 845 30.09 -21.47 -13.21
C GLU A 845 31.05 -21.48 -14.40
N HIS A 846 31.35 -20.32 -15.00
CA HIS A 846 32.23 -20.24 -16.16
C HIS A 846 33.72 -20.12 -15.81
N THR A 847 34.07 -19.93 -14.53
CA THR A 847 35.48 -19.86 -14.09
C THR A 847 36.04 -21.22 -13.67
N SER A 848 35.21 -22.23 -13.40
CA SER A 848 35.66 -23.60 -13.10
C SER A 848 35.92 -24.45 -14.35
N ASN A 849 35.23 -24.20 -15.47
CA ASN A 849 35.33 -25.03 -16.68
C ASN A 849 36.26 -24.49 -17.78
N ASN A 850 36.94 -23.36 -17.56
CA ASN A 850 37.86 -22.76 -18.55
C ASN A 850 39.33 -22.68 -18.09
N ILE A 851 39.67 -23.25 -16.94
CA ILE A 851 41.06 -23.33 -16.46
C ILE A 851 41.82 -24.51 -17.10
N ASP A 852 41.13 -25.53 -17.59
CA ASP A 852 41.79 -26.74 -18.15
C ASP A 852 42.17 -26.66 -19.64
N GLU A 853 41.75 -25.62 -20.38
CA GLU A 853 42.04 -25.52 -21.83
C GLU A 853 43.17 -24.54 -22.18
N TYR A 854 43.59 -23.68 -21.25
CA TYR A 854 44.67 -22.70 -21.48
C TYR A 854 46.01 -23.05 -20.81
N ASP A 855 46.06 -24.07 -19.92
CA ASP A 855 47.28 -24.42 -19.17
C ASP A 855 48.07 -25.61 -19.75
N LYS A 856 47.76 -26.07 -20.97
CA LYS A 856 48.48 -27.15 -21.67
C LYS A 856 49.63 -26.67 -22.58
N LYS A 857 50.21 -25.50 -22.34
CA LYS A 857 51.29 -24.94 -23.18
C LYS A 857 52.53 -24.43 -22.43
N ASP A 858 52.84 -24.94 -21.25
CA ASP A 858 54.16 -24.74 -20.64
C ASP A 858 54.68 -26.02 -19.93
N PRO A 859 55.69 -26.71 -20.49
CA PRO A 859 56.27 -27.91 -19.88
C PRO A 859 57.19 -27.66 -18.67
N SER A 860 57.28 -26.44 -18.14
CA SER A 860 58.38 -26.06 -17.22
C SER A 860 58.04 -25.85 -15.74
N ARG A 861 56.83 -26.17 -15.27
CA ARG A 861 56.48 -26.03 -13.83
C ARG A 861 56.08 -27.36 -13.19
N GLN A 862 56.99 -27.90 -12.37
CA GLN A 862 56.69 -29.00 -11.44
C GLN A 862 55.86 -28.47 -10.24
N PRO A 863 54.85 -29.21 -9.77
CA PRO A 863 54.16 -28.89 -8.52
C PRO A 863 54.99 -29.36 -7.32
N ILE A 864 55.17 -28.47 -6.35
CA ILE A 864 55.79 -28.75 -5.05
C ILE A 864 54.66 -29.19 -4.10
N CYS A 865 54.74 -30.43 -3.64
CA CYS A 865 54.00 -30.95 -2.49
C CYS A 865 54.86 -30.80 -1.23
N GLU A 866 54.35 -30.16 -0.18
CA GLU A 866 54.75 -30.35 1.22
C GLU A 866 53.46 -30.17 2.05
N ALA A 867 52.83 -31.24 2.56
CA ALA A 867 53.18 -32.03 3.75
C ALA A 867 53.03 -31.24 5.06
N TYR A 868 51.97 -31.53 5.81
CA TYR A 868 51.99 -31.55 7.27
C TYR A 868 51.17 -32.73 7.76
N ASP A 869 51.85 -33.58 8.53
CA ASP A 869 51.44 -34.82 9.18
C ASP A 869 51.25 -34.57 10.69
N ASP A 870 50.78 -35.63 11.37
CA ASP A 870 50.70 -35.89 12.81
C ASP A 870 49.41 -35.50 13.56
N SER A 871 48.79 -36.34 14.40
CA SER A 871 48.82 -37.80 14.65
C SER A 871 47.82 -38.10 15.80
N MET A 872 47.25 -39.31 15.77
CA MET A 872 46.85 -40.17 16.92
C MET A 872 45.78 -39.72 17.93
N ASP A 873 44.66 -40.46 17.97
CA ASP A 873 44.48 -41.58 18.91
C ASP A 873 43.25 -42.44 18.52
N GLU A 874 43.49 -43.75 18.33
CA GLU A 874 42.50 -44.82 18.24
C GLU A 874 42.45 -45.53 19.61
N ASP A 875 41.25 -45.79 20.16
CA ASP A 875 40.97 -47.13 20.71
C ASP A 875 39.46 -47.43 20.95
N ASP A 876 39.14 -48.67 20.59
CA ASP A 876 37.92 -49.50 20.62
C ASP A 876 36.81 -49.29 21.69
N SER A 877 35.53 -49.38 21.27
CA SER A 877 34.71 -50.61 21.44
C SER A 877 33.17 -50.43 21.26
N LYS A 878 32.62 -51.19 20.30
CA LYS A 878 31.28 -51.84 20.21
C LYS A 878 30.02 -51.16 20.79
N SER A 879 29.08 -50.83 19.91
CA SER A 879 27.69 -51.35 19.96
C SER A 879 26.92 -51.07 18.67
N GLU A 880 26.26 -52.10 18.17
CA GLU A 880 25.32 -52.13 17.04
C GLU A 880 24.17 -51.12 17.23
N ASP A 881 23.87 -50.30 16.20
CA ASP A 881 22.50 -50.07 15.66
C ASP A 881 22.43 -48.90 14.65
N TYR A 882 21.71 -49.14 13.54
CA TYR A 882 21.18 -48.21 12.50
C TYR A 882 22.10 -47.63 11.39
N ASP A 883 22.40 -48.46 10.39
CA ASP A 883 22.61 -48.01 8.99
C ASP A 883 21.29 -48.17 8.20
N LEU A 884 20.56 -47.07 7.97
CA LEU A 884 19.66 -46.88 6.80
C LEU A 884 19.13 -45.43 6.69
N TYR A 885 19.99 -44.45 6.40
CA TYR A 885 19.56 -43.13 5.90
C TYR A 885 20.62 -42.56 4.95
N ASP A 886 20.78 -43.21 3.80
CA ASP A 886 21.40 -42.60 2.63
C ASP A 886 20.54 -42.94 1.42
N GLU A 887 19.57 -42.07 1.13
CA GLU A 887 19.02 -41.73 -0.18
C GLU A 887 17.79 -40.83 0.02
N LEU A 888 18.01 -39.51 0.00
CA LEU A 888 17.14 -38.47 -0.57
C LEU A 888 17.76 -37.09 -0.32
N PRO A 889 17.79 -36.21 -1.33
CA PRO A 889 16.87 -35.09 -1.25
C PRO A 889 16.00 -34.99 -2.50
N CYS A 890 14.69 -35.08 -2.30
CA CYS A 890 13.68 -34.81 -3.30
C CYS A 890 13.73 -33.34 -3.75
N GLY A 891 13.72 -33.13 -5.06
CA GLY A 891 13.71 -31.81 -5.70
C GLY A 891 12.41 -31.05 -5.44
N TYR A 892 12.53 -29.88 -4.83
CA TYR A 892 11.44 -28.97 -4.52
C TYR A 892 11.26 -27.95 -5.62
N THR A 893 10.04 -27.73 -6.10
CA THR A 893 9.72 -26.60 -7.00
C THR A 893 9.69 -25.29 -6.21
N VAL A 894 10.87 -24.76 -5.89
CA VAL A 894 11.05 -23.44 -5.30
C VAL A 894 11.92 -22.67 -6.29
N MET A 895 11.41 -21.56 -6.83
CA MET A 895 12.28 -20.58 -7.48
C MET A 895 13.49 -20.36 -6.57
N THR A 896 14.71 -20.38 -7.09
CA THR A 896 15.87 -20.07 -6.22
C THR A 896 15.62 -18.70 -5.57
N GLU A 897 16.13 -18.49 -4.36
CA GLU A 897 15.97 -17.19 -3.69
C GLU A 897 16.46 -16.04 -4.59
N GLU A 898 17.45 -16.32 -5.45
CA GLU A 898 17.95 -15.39 -6.45
C GLU A 898 16.95 -15.14 -7.60
N THR A 899 16.27 -16.17 -8.14
CA THR A 899 15.19 -15.96 -9.13
C THR A 899 14.02 -15.18 -8.52
N LYS A 900 13.65 -15.45 -7.26
CA LYS A 900 12.61 -14.68 -6.54
C LYS A 900 13.01 -13.22 -6.43
N ARG A 901 14.28 -12.96 -6.09
CA ARG A 901 14.85 -11.63 -5.99
C ARG A 901 14.78 -10.88 -7.32
N MET A 902 15.18 -11.52 -8.43
CA MET A 902 15.07 -10.96 -9.78
C MET A 902 13.63 -10.62 -10.16
N ALA A 903 12.69 -11.53 -9.87
CA ALA A 903 11.27 -11.34 -10.14
C ALA A 903 10.70 -10.16 -9.32
N ALA A 904 11.04 -10.07 -8.03
CA ALA A 904 10.60 -8.98 -7.17
C ALA A 904 11.11 -7.62 -7.67
N TYR A 905 12.40 -7.50 -8.00
CA TYR A 905 12.95 -6.28 -8.57
C TYR A 905 12.32 -5.92 -9.92
N GLY A 906 12.06 -6.89 -10.79
CA GLY A 906 11.39 -6.63 -12.07
C GLY A 906 9.94 -6.18 -11.91
N LYS A 907 9.20 -6.78 -10.97
CA LYS A 907 7.81 -6.42 -10.66
C LYS A 907 7.75 -4.99 -10.10
N SER A 908 8.57 -4.69 -9.09
CA SER A 908 8.70 -3.33 -8.56
C SER A 908 9.13 -2.32 -9.63
N ALA A 909 9.94 -2.72 -10.62
CA ALA A 909 10.26 -1.85 -11.75
C ALA A 909 9.02 -1.53 -12.60
N GLU A 910 8.18 -2.51 -12.95
CA GLU A 910 6.93 -2.26 -13.68
C GLU A 910 5.97 -1.39 -12.86
N ASP A 911 5.80 -1.67 -11.56
CA ASP A 911 4.89 -0.98 -10.66
C ASP A 911 5.25 0.49 -10.44
N THR A 912 6.55 0.80 -10.41
CA THR A 912 7.04 2.16 -10.12
C THR A 912 7.31 2.99 -11.36
N THR A 913 7.67 2.37 -12.49
CA THR A 913 7.96 3.07 -13.75
C THR A 913 6.76 3.10 -14.69
N GLY A 914 5.80 2.20 -14.54
CA GLY A 914 4.70 2.02 -15.48
C GLY A 914 5.18 1.56 -16.86
N ARG A 915 6.35 0.94 -16.97
CA ARG A 915 6.90 0.44 -18.24
C ARG A 915 7.31 -1.02 -18.13
N SER A 916 7.20 -1.73 -19.25
CA SER A 916 7.67 -3.11 -19.31
C SER A 916 9.20 -3.18 -19.39
N MET A 917 9.74 -4.30 -18.91
CA MET A 917 11.15 -4.65 -19.07
C MET A 917 11.42 -5.48 -20.35
N LYS A 918 10.46 -5.51 -21.30
CA LYS A 918 10.48 -6.38 -22.49
C LYS A 918 11.74 -6.24 -23.32
N GLN A 919 12.17 -5.02 -23.63
CA GLN A 919 13.34 -4.78 -24.47
C GLN A 919 14.61 -5.46 -23.92
N PHE A 920 14.82 -5.38 -22.59
CA PHE A 920 15.98 -6.01 -21.96
C PHE A 920 15.79 -7.53 -21.91
N LEU A 921 14.63 -8.01 -21.44
CA LEU A 921 14.34 -9.43 -21.30
C LEU A 921 14.45 -10.20 -22.62
N ASP A 922 13.86 -9.67 -23.70
CA ASP A 922 13.89 -10.32 -25.02
C ASP A 922 15.28 -10.35 -25.65
N SER A 923 16.22 -9.54 -25.14
CA SER A 923 17.62 -9.56 -25.60
C SER A 923 18.48 -10.63 -24.91
N ILE A 924 17.94 -11.31 -23.89
CA ILE A 924 18.65 -12.36 -23.15
C ILE A 924 18.67 -13.66 -23.99
N PRO A 925 19.84 -14.29 -24.20
CA PRO A 925 19.92 -15.57 -24.92
C PRO A 925 19.13 -16.68 -24.21
N ALA A 926 18.44 -17.55 -24.97
CA ALA A 926 17.64 -18.65 -24.40
C ALA A 926 18.43 -19.57 -23.44
N LYS A 927 19.70 -19.87 -23.76
CA LYS A 927 20.60 -20.65 -22.89
C LYS A 927 20.81 -20.00 -21.53
N ARG A 928 20.71 -18.66 -21.43
CA ARG A 928 20.85 -17.97 -20.17
C ARG A 928 19.65 -18.20 -19.27
N TYR A 929 18.44 -18.21 -19.82
CA TYR A 929 17.23 -18.50 -19.04
C TYR A 929 17.29 -19.90 -18.41
N SER A 930 17.81 -20.90 -19.13
CA SER A 930 17.92 -22.26 -18.57
C SER A 930 18.88 -22.31 -17.38
N GLN A 931 19.99 -21.57 -17.45
CA GLN A 931 20.96 -21.44 -16.36
C GLN A 931 20.38 -20.73 -15.14
N LEU A 932 19.50 -19.72 -15.33
CA LEU A 932 18.87 -18.99 -14.23
C LEU A 932 17.93 -19.84 -13.35
N THR A 933 17.68 -21.10 -13.72
CA THR A 933 16.61 -21.92 -13.12
C THR A 933 16.99 -23.35 -12.75
N GLU A 934 18.25 -23.77 -12.99
CA GLU A 934 18.75 -25.10 -12.65
C GLU A 934 19.39 -25.17 -11.25
N ALA A 935 18.92 -26.14 -10.44
CA ALA A 935 19.65 -26.93 -9.41
C ALA A 935 18.67 -27.58 -8.40
N ALA A 936 17.50 -26.99 -8.12
CA ALA A 936 16.55 -27.52 -7.14
C ALA A 936 15.08 -27.59 -7.62
N SER A 937 14.68 -26.72 -8.55
CA SER A 937 13.26 -26.44 -8.86
C SER A 937 12.55 -27.43 -9.78
N GLY A 938 13.28 -28.20 -10.60
CA GLY A 938 12.69 -29.02 -11.67
C GLY A 938 12.01 -28.24 -12.81
N VAL A 939 12.01 -26.89 -12.77
CA VAL A 939 11.38 -26.01 -13.76
C VAL A 939 12.43 -25.20 -14.51
N ILE A 940 12.92 -25.75 -15.63
CA ILE A 940 13.78 -25.03 -16.59
C ILE A 940 12.99 -23.96 -17.36
N ILE A 941 13.31 -22.68 -17.15
CA ILE A 941 12.80 -21.57 -17.98
C ILE A 941 13.74 -21.42 -19.17
N ASN A 942 13.23 -21.31 -20.40
CA ASN A 942 14.06 -21.19 -21.60
C ASN A 942 13.82 -19.90 -22.38
N THR A 943 12.81 -19.12 -22.00
CA THR A 943 12.40 -17.92 -22.73
C THR A 943 12.06 -16.76 -21.81
N SER A 944 12.17 -15.54 -22.33
CA SER A 944 11.73 -14.31 -21.66
C SER A 944 10.26 -14.34 -21.28
N ARG A 945 9.43 -14.99 -22.10
CA ARG A 945 7.98 -15.16 -21.88
C ARG A 945 7.68 -16.05 -20.69
N GLU A 946 8.36 -17.18 -20.59
CA GLU A 946 8.23 -18.10 -19.45
C GLU A 946 8.70 -17.42 -18.16
N PHE A 947 9.81 -16.68 -18.21
CA PHE A 947 10.30 -15.89 -17.07
C PHE A 947 9.30 -14.80 -16.66
N ALA A 948 8.83 -13.98 -17.59
CA ALA A 948 7.85 -12.93 -17.34
C ALA A 948 6.53 -13.48 -16.78
N SER A 949 6.11 -14.65 -17.26
CA SER A 949 4.92 -15.35 -16.75
C SER A 949 5.09 -15.77 -15.31
N LEU A 950 6.24 -16.36 -14.97
CA LEU A 950 6.55 -16.78 -13.61
C LEU A 950 6.73 -15.59 -12.66
N ALA A 951 7.31 -14.50 -13.16
CA ALA A 951 7.69 -13.33 -12.37
C ALA A 951 6.55 -12.31 -12.17
N GLY A 952 5.40 -12.46 -12.84
CA GLY A 952 4.28 -11.52 -12.64
C GLY A 952 4.38 -10.22 -13.45
N PHE A 953 5.08 -10.20 -14.59
CA PHE A 953 5.25 -8.98 -15.40
C PHE A 953 4.05 -8.71 -16.33
N SER A 954 2.99 -8.09 -15.79
CA SER A 954 1.78 -7.77 -16.54
C SER A 954 2.03 -6.80 -17.71
N LEU A 955 2.89 -5.78 -17.55
CA LEU A 955 3.15 -4.82 -18.63
C LEU A 955 3.92 -5.45 -19.78
N TYR A 956 4.83 -6.40 -19.49
CA TYR A 956 5.49 -7.21 -20.52
C TYR A 956 4.49 -7.91 -21.45
N PHE A 957 3.47 -8.58 -20.88
CA PHE A 957 2.47 -9.27 -21.68
C PHE A 957 1.57 -8.30 -22.44
N ARG A 958 1.14 -7.22 -21.80
CA ARG A 958 0.33 -6.17 -22.45
C ARG A 958 1.03 -5.60 -23.68
N GLU A 959 2.31 -5.27 -23.57
CA GLU A 959 3.11 -4.79 -24.71
C GLU A 959 3.32 -5.89 -25.76
N THR A 960 3.53 -7.13 -25.34
CA THR A 960 3.69 -8.26 -26.26
C THR A 960 2.43 -8.48 -27.11
N PHE A 961 1.22 -8.40 -26.54
CA PHE A 961 -0.03 -8.53 -27.30
C PHE A 961 -0.23 -7.40 -28.31
N GLN A 962 0.20 -6.18 -27.97
CA GLN A 962 0.11 -5.03 -28.86
C GLN A 962 1.05 -5.17 -30.07
N LEU A 963 2.25 -5.70 -29.86
CA LEU A 963 3.28 -5.82 -30.90
C LEU A 963 3.17 -7.10 -31.73
N GLU A 964 2.67 -8.21 -31.16
CA GLU A 964 2.66 -9.52 -31.78
C GLU A 964 1.22 -10.05 -32.03
N GLN A 965 0.61 -9.69 -33.17
CA GLN A 965 -0.78 -10.08 -33.51
C GLN A 965 -1.07 -11.60 -33.48
N ASN A 966 -0.06 -12.46 -33.70
CA ASN A 966 -0.19 -13.92 -33.70
C ASN A 966 0.45 -14.61 -32.48
N PHE A 967 0.72 -13.86 -31.41
CA PHE A 967 1.41 -14.36 -30.22
C PHE A 967 0.74 -15.61 -29.63
N ILE A 968 -0.58 -15.56 -29.43
CA ILE A 968 -1.36 -16.66 -28.84
C ILE A 968 -1.32 -17.90 -29.72
N HIS A 969 -1.43 -17.73 -31.04
CA HIS A 969 -1.37 -18.85 -31.98
C HIS A 969 -0.01 -19.56 -31.94
N LYS A 970 1.09 -18.81 -31.87
CA LYS A 970 2.45 -19.37 -31.72
C LYS A 970 2.61 -20.11 -30.39
N CYS A 971 2.17 -19.51 -29.28
CA CYS A 971 2.34 -20.11 -27.96
C CYS A 971 1.48 -21.38 -27.78
N ASN A 972 0.29 -21.43 -28.38
CA ASN A 972 -0.56 -22.63 -28.38
C ASN A 972 0.03 -23.76 -29.24
N GLN A 973 0.87 -23.45 -30.24
CA GLN A 973 1.54 -24.44 -31.10
C GLN A 973 2.85 -24.98 -30.49
N ASP A 974 3.60 -24.14 -29.77
CA ASP A 974 4.91 -24.50 -29.23
C ASP A 974 4.86 -25.59 -28.15
N GLY A 975 3.70 -25.84 -27.53
CA GLY A 975 3.30 -27.08 -26.84
C GLY A 975 4.15 -27.61 -25.67
N LYS A 976 5.32 -27.01 -25.41
CA LYS A 976 6.33 -27.55 -24.50
C LYS A 976 6.00 -27.26 -23.03
N ARG A 977 5.53 -26.05 -22.68
CA ARG A 977 5.14 -25.66 -21.30
C ARG A 977 4.04 -24.59 -21.29
N SER A 978 3.21 -24.63 -20.26
CA SER A 978 2.03 -23.79 -20.07
C SER A 978 2.40 -22.48 -19.38
N LEU A 979 2.15 -21.33 -20.03
CA LEU A 979 2.35 -20.02 -19.41
C LEU A 979 1.40 -19.83 -18.22
N LEU A 980 0.13 -20.26 -18.35
CA LEU A 980 -0.84 -20.19 -17.26
C LEU A 980 -0.42 -21.02 -16.03
N THR A 981 0.17 -22.19 -16.24
CA THR A 981 0.72 -23.02 -15.16
C THR A 981 1.89 -22.33 -14.46
N LEU A 982 2.75 -21.64 -15.21
CA LEU A 982 3.88 -20.88 -14.65
C LEU A 982 3.40 -19.67 -13.86
N ALA A 983 2.48 -18.88 -14.42
CA ALA A 983 1.91 -17.71 -13.75
C ALA A 983 1.27 -18.10 -12.41
N LEU A 984 0.49 -19.17 -12.40
CA LEU A 984 -0.22 -19.63 -11.20
C LEU A 984 0.66 -20.47 -10.26
N GLY A 985 1.94 -20.72 -10.58
CA GLY A 985 2.83 -21.53 -9.76
C GLY A 985 2.41 -23.00 -9.61
N LEU A 986 1.68 -23.55 -10.59
CA LEU A 986 1.06 -24.88 -10.53
C LEU A 986 2.07 -26.00 -10.91
N SER A 987 3.01 -26.31 -10.01
CA SER A 987 4.06 -27.34 -10.24
C SER A 987 3.50 -28.77 -10.45
N PRO A 988 4.19 -29.63 -11.25
CA PRO A 988 3.82 -31.03 -11.46
C PRO A 988 4.10 -32.04 -10.32
N ILE A 989 4.65 -31.67 -9.16
CA ILE A 989 5.01 -32.65 -8.10
C ILE A 989 4.33 -32.38 -6.75
N ASP A 990 3.75 -33.43 -6.17
CA ASP A 990 3.16 -33.51 -4.82
C ASP A 990 4.23 -33.34 -3.72
N SER A 991 4.12 -32.32 -2.88
CA SER A 991 4.66 -32.34 -1.50
C SER A 991 4.09 -31.19 -0.63
N ASP A 992 4.10 -31.42 0.68
CA ASP A 992 3.26 -30.87 1.76
C ASP A 992 3.37 -29.37 2.13
N HIS A 993 3.84 -28.48 1.24
CA HIS A 993 3.93 -27.05 1.55
C HIS A 993 2.85 -26.21 0.84
N ILE A 994 1.68 -26.19 1.48
CA ILE A 994 0.49 -25.44 1.09
C ILE A 994 0.70 -23.90 1.12
N ALA A 995 1.53 -23.39 2.03
CA ALA A 995 1.69 -21.94 2.27
C ALA A 995 2.37 -21.17 1.11
N SER A 996 3.27 -21.79 0.35
CA SER A 996 3.98 -21.11 -0.75
C SER A 996 3.17 -21.04 -2.05
N ARG A 997 2.15 -21.89 -2.24
CA ARG A 997 1.26 -21.86 -3.42
C ARG A 997 0.25 -20.71 -3.36
N HIS A 998 -0.11 -20.26 -2.16
CA HIS A 998 -1.11 -19.21 -1.93
C HIS A 998 -0.67 -17.82 -2.40
N LEU A 999 0.58 -17.42 -2.12
CA LEU A 999 1.11 -16.14 -2.61
C LEU A 999 1.23 -16.12 -4.15
N THR A 1000 1.68 -17.21 -4.76
CA THR A 1000 1.94 -17.27 -6.21
C THR A 1000 0.66 -17.21 -7.05
N ILE A 1001 -0.45 -17.81 -6.60
CA ILE A 1001 -1.74 -17.72 -7.33
C ILE A 1001 -2.28 -16.29 -7.31
N VAL A 1002 -2.18 -15.60 -6.16
CA VAL A 1002 -2.67 -14.23 -6.03
C VAL A 1002 -1.88 -13.29 -6.95
N ASP A 1003 -0.55 -13.45 -7.01
CA ASP A 1003 0.32 -12.66 -7.88
C ASP A 1003 0.18 -13.01 -9.37
N GLY A 1004 -0.05 -14.29 -9.69
CA GLY A 1004 -0.17 -14.79 -11.07
C GLY A 1004 -1.55 -14.65 -11.71
N ALA A 1005 -2.60 -14.40 -10.91
CA ALA A 1005 -3.97 -14.35 -11.38
C ALA A 1005 -4.21 -13.27 -12.45
N GLU A 1006 -3.50 -12.15 -12.36
CA GLU A 1006 -3.65 -11.05 -13.31
C GLU A 1006 -3.11 -11.42 -14.69
N ILE A 1007 -1.91 -12.00 -14.75
CA ILE A 1007 -1.36 -12.57 -15.98
C ILE A 1007 -2.29 -13.65 -16.52
N ALA A 1008 -2.84 -14.48 -15.63
CA ALA A 1008 -3.73 -15.54 -16.04
C ALA A 1008 -4.99 -15.01 -16.74
N ARG A 1009 -5.65 -14.00 -16.16
CA ARG A 1009 -6.78 -13.31 -16.80
C ARG A 1009 -6.37 -12.67 -18.12
N LEU A 1010 -5.25 -11.95 -18.14
CA LEU A 1010 -4.78 -11.28 -19.35
C LEU A 1010 -4.52 -12.28 -20.50
N LEU A 1011 -3.92 -13.44 -20.22
CA LEU A 1011 -3.73 -14.50 -21.20
C LEU A 1011 -5.08 -15.05 -21.69
N LEU A 1012 -6.02 -15.32 -20.77
CA LEU A 1012 -7.34 -15.86 -21.07
C LEU A 1012 -8.21 -14.90 -21.91
N ASP A 1013 -8.24 -13.61 -21.54
CA ASP A 1013 -8.95 -12.53 -22.25
C ASP A 1013 -8.46 -12.39 -23.71
N ASN A 1014 -7.18 -12.68 -23.96
CA ASN A 1014 -6.60 -12.66 -25.30
C ASN A 1014 -6.74 -14.02 -26.03
N GLY A 1015 -7.51 -14.97 -25.49
CA GLY A 1015 -7.82 -16.25 -26.13
C GLY A 1015 -6.77 -17.34 -25.94
N TYR A 1016 -5.87 -17.22 -24.97
CA TYR A 1016 -4.98 -18.31 -24.58
C TYR A 1016 -5.80 -19.48 -24.04
N LYS A 1017 -5.58 -20.69 -24.57
CA LYS A 1017 -6.30 -21.88 -24.13
C LYS A 1017 -5.32 -22.87 -23.53
N ASP A 1018 -5.48 -23.14 -22.24
CA ASP A 1018 -4.60 -24.06 -21.52
C ASP A 1018 -5.37 -25.02 -20.64
N PRO A 1019 -5.74 -26.18 -21.20
CA PRO A 1019 -6.51 -27.12 -20.44
C PRO A 1019 -5.72 -27.80 -19.31
N LYS A 1020 -4.39 -27.83 -19.40
CA LYS A 1020 -3.53 -28.37 -18.33
C LYS A 1020 -3.55 -27.45 -17.12
N ALA A 1021 -3.50 -26.13 -17.33
CA ALA A 1021 -3.62 -25.16 -16.25
C ALA A 1021 -5.00 -25.21 -15.59
N PHE A 1022 -6.07 -25.31 -16.39
CA PHE A 1022 -7.44 -25.49 -15.89
C PHE A 1022 -7.57 -26.75 -15.02
N ALA A 1023 -7.04 -27.89 -15.48
CA ALA A 1023 -7.04 -29.15 -14.73
C ALA A 1023 -6.33 -29.05 -13.38
N LYS A 1024 -5.14 -28.44 -13.39
CA LYS A 1024 -4.32 -28.25 -12.19
C LYS A 1024 -4.97 -27.31 -11.18
N LEU A 1025 -5.63 -26.25 -11.64
CA LEU A 1025 -6.32 -25.30 -10.77
C LEU A 1025 -7.54 -25.92 -10.08
N ILE A 1026 -8.33 -26.73 -10.81
CA ILE A 1026 -9.43 -27.52 -10.23
C ILE A 1026 -8.91 -28.52 -9.20
N SER A 1027 -7.80 -29.20 -9.51
CA SER A 1027 -7.17 -30.15 -8.59
C SER A 1027 -6.67 -29.45 -7.32
N PHE A 1028 -6.08 -28.25 -7.45
CA PHE A 1028 -5.66 -27.41 -6.33
C PHE A 1028 -6.82 -27.04 -5.41
N LEU A 1029 -7.96 -26.62 -5.96
CA LEU A 1029 -9.17 -26.26 -5.20
C LEU A 1029 -9.79 -27.43 -4.44
N ALA A 1030 -9.59 -28.65 -4.94
CA ALA A 1030 -10.10 -29.88 -4.34
C ALA A 1030 -9.21 -30.42 -3.21
N MET A 1031 -7.96 -29.94 -3.08
CA MET A 1031 -7.06 -30.24 -1.96
C MET A 1031 -7.30 -29.22 -0.83
N SER A 1032 -8.02 -29.62 0.22
CA SER A 1032 -8.67 -28.77 1.27
C SER A 1032 -7.75 -27.90 2.17
N ALA A 1033 -6.82 -27.11 1.63
CA ALA A 1033 -5.88 -26.34 2.45
C ALA A 1033 -5.61 -24.88 2.03
N ALA A 1034 -6.48 -24.28 1.20
CA ALA A 1034 -6.35 -22.87 0.84
C ALA A 1034 -6.94 -21.91 1.87
N ASP A 1035 -6.26 -20.79 2.14
CA ASP A 1035 -6.86 -19.66 2.83
C ASP A 1035 -8.02 -19.08 1.99
N ASP A 1036 -8.98 -18.41 2.65
CA ASP A 1036 -10.21 -17.92 2.00
C ASP A 1036 -9.95 -17.00 0.80
N LYS A 1037 -8.86 -16.22 0.82
CA LYS A 1037 -8.52 -15.28 -0.26
C LYS A 1037 -8.02 -16.03 -1.49
N SER A 1038 -7.08 -16.96 -1.30
CA SER A 1038 -6.52 -17.79 -2.36
C SER A 1038 -7.57 -18.72 -2.96
N ARG A 1039 -8.46 -19.28 -2.13
CA ARG A 1039 -9.61 -20.07 -2.56
C ARG A 1039 -10.56 -19.24 -3.44
N LYS A 1040 -10.95 -18.05 -2.98
CA LYS A 1040 -11.83 -17.15 -3.74
C LYS A 1040 -11.21 -16.77 -5.10
N MET A 1041 -9.95 -16.36 -5.12
CA MET A 1041 -9.24 -16.01 -6.37
C MET A 1041 -9.18 -17.19 -7.35
N SER A 1042 -8.93 -18.40 -6.84
CA SER A 1042 -8.89 -19.61 -7.66
C SER A 1042 -10.27 -19.95 -8.24
N ILE A 1043 -11.35 -19.77 -7.45
CA ILE A 1043 -12.74 -19.90 -7.93
C ILE A 1043 -13.02 -18.89 -9.04
N ASP A 1044 -12.71 -17.62 -8.82
CA ASP A 1044 -12.90 -16.54 -9.80
C ASP A 1044 -12.16 -16.84 -11.11
N LEU A 1045 -10.92 -17.35 -11.02
CA LEU A 1045 -10.15 -17.77 -12.19
C LEU A 1045 -10.82 -18.94 -12.91
N VAL A 1046 -11.25 -19.99 -12.20
CA VAL A 1046 -11.95 -21.13 -12.81
C VAL A 1046 -13.21 -20.67 -13.57
N ILE A 1047 -14.00 -19.77 -12.98
CA ILE A 1047 -15.17 -19.19 -13.64
C ILE A 1047 -14.72 -18.46 -14.93
N HIS A 1048 -13.66 -17.66 -14.84
CA HIS A 1048 -13.13 -16.94 -15.99
C HIS A 1048 -12.58 -17.87 -17.12
N PHE A 1049 -11.98 -19.01 -16.78
CA PHE A 1049 -11.64 -20.05 -17.77
C PHE A 1049 -12.89 -20.53 -18.53
N LEU A 1050 -14.02 -20.73 -17.82
CA LEU A 1050 -15.28 -21.17 -18.42
C LEU A 1050 -15.93 -20.08 -19.29
N GLU A 1051 -15.91 -18.82 -18.83
CA GLU A 1051 -16.41 -17.66 -19.58
C GLU A 1051 -15.64 -17.44 -20.89
N THR A 1052 -14.34 -17.73 -20.90
CA THR A 1052 -13.47 -17.66 -22.09
C THR A 1052 -13.57 -18.89 -23.01
N GLY A 1053 -14.51 -19.80 -22.72
CA GLY A 1053 -14.85 -20.92 -23.60
C GLY A 1053 -13.94 -22.14 -23.49
N HIS A 1054 -13.39 -22.41 -22.29
CA HIS A 1054 -12.77 -23.70 -21.98
C HIS A 1054 -13.83 -24.79 -21.80
N ASN A 1055 -13.57 -26.00 -22.31
CA ASN A 1055 -14.50 -27.12 -22.22
C ASN A 1055 -14.53 -27.71 -20.80
N PRO A 1056 -15.65 -27.63 -20.05
CA PRO A 1056 -15.73 -28.17 -18.69
C PRO A 1056 -15.68 -29.71 -18.64
N ASN A 1057 -15.90 -30.39 -19.77
CA ASN A 1057 -15.87 -31.84 -19.89
C ASN A 1057 -14.51 -32.39 -20.36
N MET A 1058 -13.46 -31.56 -20.39
CA MET A 1058 -12.16 -32.06 -20.80
C MET A 1058 -11.65 -33.13 -19.82
N PRO A 1059 -11.10 -34.27 -20.32
CA PRO A 1059 -10.47 -35.27 -19.46
C PRO A 1059 -9.28 -34.65 -18.70
N LEU A 1060 -9.30 -34.83 -17.38
CA LEU A 1060 -8.26 -34.45 -16.43
C LEU A 1060 -7.60 -35.71 -15.91
N THR A 1061 -6.26 -35.75 -15.89
CA THR A 1061 -5.52 -36.85 -15.27
C THR A 1061 -5.10 -36.44 -13.86
N ILE A 1062 -5.54 -37.20 -12.86
CA ILE A 1062 -5.09 -37.07 -11.47
C ILE A 1062 -4.37 -38.36 -11.06
N TYR A 1063 -3.52 -38.27 -10.04
CA TYR A 1063 -2.84 -39.43 -9.47
C TYR A 1063 -3.42 -39.72 -8.09
N GLU A 1064 -3.93 -40.93 -7.91
CA GLU A 1064 -4.37 -41.44 -6.61
C GLU A 1064 -3.44 -42.56 -6.18
N LEU A 1065 -3.30 -42.77 -4.86
CA LEU A 1065 -2.58 -43.92 -4.34
C LEU A 1065 -3.47 -45.17 -4.49
N SER A 1066 -2.88 -46.31 -4.84
CA SER A 1066 -3.58 -47.59 -4.94
C SER A 1066 -4.14 -47.99 -3.57
N GLU A 1067 -5.20 -48.82 -3.51
CA GLU A 1067 -5.79 -49.28 -2.24
C GLU A 1067 -4.78 -49.91 -1.26
N ARG A 1068 -3.62 -50.34 -1.75
CA ARG A 1068 -2.50 -50.91 -0.96
C ARG A 1068 -1.43 -49.89 -0.55
N GLY A 1069 -1.56 -48.63 -0.95
CA GLY A 1069 -0.70 -47.50 -0.53
C GLY A 1069 0.66 -47.39 -1.23
N ASN A 1070 1.02 -48.35 -2.08
CA ASN A 1070 2.39 -48.49 -2.60
C ASN A 1070 2.61 -48.02 -4.04
N GLU A 1071 1.55 -47.76 -4.81
CA GLU A 1071 1.65 -47.35 -6.23
C GLU A 1071 0.72 -46.17 -6.54
N ARG A 1072 1.15 -45.26 -7.41
CA ARG A 1072 0.30 -44.16 -7.91
C ARG A 1072 -0.43 -44.60 -9.18
N ILE A 1073 -1.75 -44.58 -9.14
CA ILE A 1073 -2.63 -44.89 -10.27
C ILE A 1073 -3.08 -43.58 -10.91
N ALA A 1074 -2.95 -43.48 -12.23
CA ALA A 1074 -3.47 -42.36 -13.01
C ALA A 1074 -4.97 -42.56 -13.28
N LEU A 1075 -5.82 -41.69 -12.71
CA LEU A 1075 -7.26 -41.64 -12.96
C LEU A 1075 -7.57 -40.52 -13.95
N THR A 1076 -8.34 -40.83 -15.00
CA THR A 1076 -8.86 -39.81 -15.93
C THR A 1076 -10.30 -39.50 -15.59
N CYS A 1077 -10.63 -38.24 -15.28
CA CYS A 1077 -11.97 -37.81 -14.86
C CYS A 1077 -12.32 -36.42 -15.43
N THR A 1078 -13.53 -35.90 -15.21
CA THR A 1078 -13.90 -34.50 -15.58
C THR A 1078 -13.79 -33.56 -14.38
N ALA A 1079 -13.76 -32.24 -14.61
CA ALA A 1079 -13.69 -31.24 -13.54
C ALA A 1079 -14.80 -31.43 -12.48
N LEU A 1080 -15.98 -31.86 -12.92
CA LEU A 1080 -17.14 -32.09 -12.06
C LEU A 1080 -16.94 -33.22 -11.03
N HIS A 1081 -16.04 -34.17 -11.29
CA HIS A 1081 -15.67 -35.23 -10.34
C HIS A 1081 -14.91 -34.69 -9.13
N LEU A 1082 -14.21 -33.55 -9.30
CA LEU A 1082 -13.33 -32.95 -8.29
C LEU A 1082 -13.86 -31.63 -7.73
N ALA A 1083 -14.79 -30.97 -8.44
CA ALA A 1083 -15.26 -29.63 -8.15
C ALA A 1083 -15.89 -29.46 -6.75
N PRO A 1084 -15.46 -28.46 -5.96
CA PRO A 1084 -16.11 -28.11 -4.70
C PRO A 1084 -17.48 -27.41 -4.96
N PRO A 1085 -18.38 -27.35 -3.95
CA PRO A 1085 -19.76 -26.87 -4.14
C PRO A 1085 -19.88 -25.48 -4.75
N GLU A 1086 -18.89 -24.60 -4.53
CA GLU A 1086 -18.89 -23.23 -5.04
C GLU A 1086 -18.75 -23.15 -6.57
N ILE A 1087 -18.15 -24.16 -7.21
CA ILE A 1087 -17.82 -24.16 -8.64
C ILE A 1087 -18.79 -25.02 -9.46
N VAL A 1088 -19.43 -26.00 -8.82
CA VAL A 1088 -20.38 -26.93 -9.47
C VAL A 1088 -21.48 -26.20 -10.26
N PRO A 1089 -22.14 -25.15 -9.74
CA PRO A 1089 -23.15 -24.42 -10.51
C PRO A 1089 -22.60 -23.84 -11.81
N SER A 1090 -21.42 -23.19 -11.76
CA SER A 1090 -20.78 -22.61 -12.95
C SER A 1090 -20.39 -23.69 -13.96
N LEU A 1091 -19.85 -24.83 -13.52
CA LEU A 1091 -19.53 -25.94 -14.44
C LEU A 1091 -20.78 -26.44 -15.17
N LEU A 1092 -21.89 -26.63 -14.47
CA LEU A 1092 -23.16 -27.10 -15.05
C LEU A 1092 -23.74 -26.07 -16.03
N VAL A 1093 -23.77 -24.79 -15.66
CA VAL A 1093 -24.24 -23.69 -16.54
C VAL A 1093 -23.44 -23.63 -17.85
N HIS A 1094 -22.13 -23.92 -17.77
CA HIS A 1094 -21.24 -23.96 -18.94
C HIS A 1094 -21.22 -25.33 -19.65
N GLY A 1095 -22.12 -26.25 -19.32
CA GLY A 1095 -22.36 -27.49 -20.06
C GLY A 1095 -21.58 -28.72 -19.58
N ALA A 1096 -21.13 -28.76 -18.32
CA ALA A 1096 -20.56 -29.97 -17.73
C ALA A 1096 -21.60 -31.11 -17.68
N ASP A 1097 -21.20 -32.32 -18.08
CA ASP A 1097 -22.05 -33.52 -18.05
C ASP A 1097 -22.00 -34.16 -16.65
N PRO A 1098 -23.11 -34.14 -15.89
CA PRO A 1098 -23.19 -34.75 -14.55
C PRO A 1098 -23.17 -36.29 -14.58
N ASN A 1099 -23.23 -36.91 -15.76
CA ASN A 1099 -23.19 -38.35 -15.96
C ASN A 1099 -21.93 -38.83 -16.68
N ALA A 1100 -20.96 -37.95 -16.92
CA ALA A 1100 -19.66 -38.33 -17.48
C ALA A 1100 -18.99 -39.39 -16.60
N LYS A 1101 -18.35 -40.39 -17.22
CA LYS A 1101 -17.67 -41.47 -16.49
C LYS A 1101 -16.17 -41.24 -16.44
N ASP A 1102 -15.56 -41.46 -15.28
CA ASP A 1102 -14.11 -41.54 -15.13
C ASP A 1102 -13.53 -42.84 -15.74
N SER A 1103 -12.21 -42.99 -15.71
CA SER A 1103 -11.50 -44.18 -16.21
C SER A 1103 -11.82 -45.47 -15.44
N GLU A 1104 -12.47 -45.38 -14.29
CA GLU A 1104 -13.01 -46.52 -13.52
C GLU A 1104 -14.50 -46.76 -13.80
N GLY A 1105 -15.12 -45.97 -14.69
CA GLY A 1105 -16.53 -46.08 -15.06
C GLY A 1105 -17.50 -45.43 -14.07
N LYS A 1106 -17.02 -44.67 -13.08
CA LYS A 1106 -17.83 -43.99 -12.06
C LYS A 1106 -18.23 -42.60 -12.54
N THR A 1107 -19.46 -42.19 -12.23
CA THR A 1107 -19.96 -40.81 -12.44
C THR A 1107 -19.53 -39.89 -11.28
N PRO A 1108 -19.68 -38.56 -11.38
CA PRO A 1108 -19.44 -37.65 -10.25
C PRO A 1108 -20.22 -38.04 -8.97
N LEU A 1109 -21.49 -38.45 -9.12
CA LEU A 1109 -22.30 -39.01 -8.03
C LEU A 1109 -21.75 -40.35 -7.52
N GLY A 1110 -21.27 -41.21 -8.42
CA GLY A 1110 -20.61 -42.47 -8.07
C GLY A 1110 -19.31 -42.26 -7.27
N ARG A 1111 -18.54 -41.22 -7.60
CA ARG A 1111 -17.30 -40.87 -6.89
C ARG A 1111 -17.57 -40.35 -5.48
N LEU A 1112 -18.62 -39.54 -5.30
CA LEU A 1112 -19.08 -39.12 -3.96
C LEU A 1112 -19.34 -40.32 -3.04
N CYS A 1113 -19.91 -41.41 -3.57
CA CYS A 1113 -20.18 -42.62 -2.79
C CYS A 1113 -18.92 -43.37 -2.36
N CYS A 1114 -17.84 -43.31 -3.14
CA CYS A 1114 -16.58 -44.00 -2.84
C CYS A 1114 -15.84 -43.37 -1.67
N ASN A 1115 -15.96 -42.05 -1.50
CA ASN A 1115 -15.33 -41.31 -0.39
C ASN A 1115 -16.00 -41.62 0.98
N VAL A 1116 -17.25 -42.11 0.98
CA VAL A 1116 -18.01 -42.48 2.21
C VAL A 1116 -17.42 -43.70 2.92
N SER A 1117 -16.96 -44.69 2.14
CA SER A 1117 -16.28 -45.88 2.66
C SER A 1117 -14.95 -45.55 3.35
N SER A 1118 -14.30 -44.44 2.96
CA SER A 1118 -13.04 -43.96 3.52
C SER A 1118 -13.24 -43.11 4.78
N LEU A 1119 -14.36 -42.38 4.86
CA LEU A 1119 -14.71 -41.51 5.99
C LEU A 1119 -15.03 -42.27 7.29
N THR A 1120 -15.29 -43.58 7.23
CA THR A 1120 -15.57 -44.45 8.39
C THR A 1120 -14.32 -45.05 9.04
N ARG A 1121 -13.12 -44.92 8.41
CA ARG A 1121 -11.82 -45.29 8.98
C ARG A 1121 -11.02 -44.02 9.29
N MET A 1122 -11.14 -43.49 10.49
CA MET A 1122 -10.37 -42.30 10.88
C MET A 1122 -8.90 -42.64 11.16
N GLN A 1123 -8.01 -41.84 10.58
CA GLN A 1123 -6.61 -41.57 10.94
C GLN A 1123 -5.56 -42.66 10.69
N ILE A 1124 -4.51 -42.22 9.96
CA ILE A 1124 -3.11 -42.71 9.87
C ILE A 1124 -2.75 -43.16 8.45
N TYR A 1125 -2.12 -42.20 7.73
CA TYR A 1125 -1.26 -42.31 6.54
C TYR A 1125 -1.83 -42.93 5.26
N LEU A 1126 -1.71 -42.15 4.16
CA LEU A 1126 -2.09 -42.47 2.77
C LEU A 1126 -3.62 -42.36 2.63
N HIS A 1127 -4.24 -41.55 1.77
CA HIS A 1127 -4.17 -41.47 0.31
C HIS A 1127 -4.73 -40.10 -0.17
N GLY A 1128 -3.90 -39.14 -0.58
CA GLY A 1128 -4.28 -37.90 -1.30
C GLY A 1128 -5.29 -36.94 -0.61
N ASN A 1129 -4.91 -35.68 -0.39
CA ASN A 1129 -5.65 -34.64 0.36
C ASN A 1129 -7.05 -34.18 -0.17
N TYR A 1130 -7.89 -35.04 -0.74
CA TYR A 1130 -9.20 -34.73 -1.35
C TYR A 1130 -10.41 -34.99 -0.45
N ALA A 1131 -10.27 -34.90 0.89
CA ALA A 1131 -11.37 -35.14 1.81
C ALA A 1131 -12.38 -33.97 1.80
N ARG A 1132 -13.61 -34.22 1.35
CA ARG A 1132 -14.75 -33.30 1.47
C ARG A 1132 -15.43 -33.45 2.82
N SER A 1133 -15.97 -32.35 3.36
CA SER A 1133 -16.87 -32.45 4.51
C SER A 1133 -18.18 -33.15 4.11
N VAL A 1134 -18.89 -33.73 5.09
CA VAL A 1134 -20.22 -34.30 4.85
C VAL A 1134 -21.19 -33.23 4.32
N ARG A 1135 -21.06 -31.98 4.79
CA ARG A 1135 -21.84 -30.83 4.33
C ARG A 1135 -21.62 -30.54 2.85
N ASP A 1136 -20.36 -30.45 2.40
CA ASP A 1136 -20.02 -30.18 1.00
C ASP A 1136 -20.46 -31.33 0.10
N SER A 1137 -20.33 -32.57 0.58
CA SER A 1137 -20.77 -33.76 -0.15
C SER A 1137 -22.29 -33.76 -0.37
N TYR A 1138 -23.06 -33.35 0.63
CA TYR A 1138 -24.52 -33.19 0.53
C TYR A 1138 -24.89 -32.08 -0.47
N GLN A 1139 -24.26 -30.91 -0.36
CA GLN A 1139 -24.50 -29.78 -1.28
C GLN A 1139 -24.20 -30.15 -2.73
N VAL A 1140 -23.04 -30.78 -2.99
CA VAL A 1140 -22.69 -31.22 -4.35
C VAL A 1140 -23.66 -32.29 -4.86
N ALA A 1141 -24.10 -33.23 -4.02
CA ALA A 1141 -25.11 -34.22 -4.41
C ALA A 1141 -26.43 -33.56 -4.85
N CYS A 1142 -26.94 -32.59 -4.09
CA CYS A 1142 -28.13 -31.81 -4.47
C CYS A 1142 -27.92 -31.08 -5.81
N MET A 1143 -26.77 -30.42 -5.98
CA MET A 1143 -26.47 -29.66 -7.20
C MET A 1143 -26.35 -30.57 -8.43
N LEU A 1144 -25.70 -31.72 -8.31
CA LEU A 1144 -25.55 -32.68 -9.40
C LEU A 1144 -26.89 -33.28 -9.83
N LEU A 1145 -27.78 -33.63 -8.90
CA LEU A 1145 -29.13 -34.13 -9.22
C LEU A 1145 -29.97 -33.05 -9.90
N ASN A 1146 -29.94 -31.82 -9.38
CA ASN A 1146 -30.62 -30.68 -10.02
C ASN A 1146 -30.07 -30.41 -11.42
N GLY A 1147 -28.78 -30.67 -11.65
CA GLY A 1147 -28.13 -30.59 -12.95
C GLY A 1147 -28.43 -31.74 -13.92
N GLY A 1148 -29.23 -32.75 -13.52
CA GLY A 1148 -29.58 -33.91 -14.36
C GLY A 1148 -28.69 -35.15 -14.15
N GLY A 1149 -27.94 -35.22 -13.06
CA GLY A 1149 -27.21 -36.41 -12.65
C GLY A 1149 -28.15 -37.57 -12.33
N ASN A 1150 -27.81 -38.77 -12.81
CA ASN A 1150 -28.61 -39.97 -12.64
C ASN A 1150 -28.10 -40.82 -11.46
N PRO A 1151 -28.83 -40.86 -10.33
CA PRO A 1151 -28.41 -41.64 -9.16
C PRO A 1151 -28.40 -43.15 -9.44
N LEU A 1152 -29.17 -43.64 -10.43
CA LEU A 1152 -29.19 -45.06 -10.82
C LEU A 1152 -27.88 -45.54 -11.49
N GLN A 1153 -27.01 -44.60 -11.89
CA GLN A 1153 -25.69 -44.91 -12.45
C GLN A 1153 -24.58 -44.93 -11.40
N ALA A 1154 -24.85 -44.44 -10.18
CA ALA A 1154 -24.02 -44.75 -9.01
C ALA A 1154 -24.43 -46.14 -8.50
N SER A 1155 -23.47 -47.01 -8.12
CA SER A 1155 -23.80 -48.37 -7.67
C SER A 1155 -24.83 -48.34 -6.53
N ASP A 1156 -25.98 -48.98 -6.75
CA ASP A 1156 -27.19 -48.96 -5.88
C ASP A 1156 -26.89 -49.16 -4.37
N PRO A 1157 -25.99 -50.09 -3.95
CA PRO A 1157 -25.67 -50.28 -2.53
C PRO A 1157 -24.87 -49.13 -1.90
N SER A 1158 -24.09 -48.38 -2.68
CA SER A 1158 -23.23 -47.30 -2.18
C SER A 1158 -23.95 -45.96 -2.11
N TRP A 1159 -24.92 -45.72 -3.01
CA TRP A 1159 -25.78 -44.55 -2.97
C TRP A 1159 -26.70 -44.58 -1.73
N CYS A 1160 -27.30 -45.73 -1.43
CA CYS A 1160 -28.09 -45.91 -0.21
C CYS A 1160 -27.29 -45.60 1.08
N ARG A 1161 -26.04 -46.08 1.16
CA ARG A 1161 -25.14 -45.78 2.30
C ARG A 1161 -24.81 -44.29 2.45
N LEU A 1162 -24.68 -43.57 1.34
CA LEU A 1162 -24.46 -42.12 1.36
C LEU A 1162 -25.70 -41.37 1.85
N LEU A 1163 -26.90 -41.80 1.43
CA LEU A 1163 -28.17 -41.27 1.93
C LEU A 1163 -28.35 -41.54 3.43
N ASP A 1164 -28.03 -42.74 3.91
CA ASP A 1164 -28.08 -43.08 5.33
C ASP A 1164 -27.12 -42.18 6.14
N LEU A 1165 -25.90 -41.95 5.64
CA LEU A 1165 -24.94 -41.04 6.28
C LEU A 1165 -25.48 -39.60 6.37
N PHE A 1166 -26.15 -39.10 5.34
CA PHE A 1166 -26.76 -37.76 5.36
C PHE A 1166 -27.93 -37.68 6.33
N ALA A 1167 -28.79 -38.69 6.36
CA ALA A 1167 -29.91 -38.78 7.30
C ALA A 1167 -29.43 -38.84 8.75
N ASP A 1168 -28.40 -39.66 9.04
CA ASP A 1168 -27.78 -39.78 10.37
C ASP A 1168 -27.13 -38.47 10.85
N ARG A 1169 -26.74 -37.59 9.93
CA ARG A 1169 -26.18 -36.26 10.21
C ARG A 1169 -27.24 -35.14 10.16
N GLY A 1170 -28.52 -35.48 10.01
CA GLY A 1170 -29.65 -34.55 10.07
C GLY A 1170 -29.93 -33.77 8.79
N TYR A 1171 -29.40 -34.20 7.64
CA TYR A 1171 -29.70 -33.60 6.33
C TYR A 1171 -30.98 -34.19 5.71
N ASP A 1172 -31.72 -33.38 4.96
CA ASP A 1172 -32.92 -33.82 4.24
C ASP A 1172 -32.55 -34.64 2.99
N VAL A 1173 -32.84 -35.92 3.02
CA VAL A 1173 -32.52 -36.87 1.94
C VAL A 1173 -33.67 -37.05 0.95
N GLU A 1174 -34.86 -36.52 1.22
CA GLU A 1174 -36.03 -36.64 0.35
C GLU A 1174 -35.78 -36.10 -1.08
N PRO A 1175 -35.07 -34.97 -1.27
CA PRO A 1175 -34.71 -34.47 -2.60
C PRO A 1175 -33.68 -35.33 -3.35
N LEU A 1176 -32.94 -36.19 -2.64
CA LEU A 1176 -31.86 -37.01 -3.19
C LEU A 1176 -32.33 -38.42 -3.61
N GLN A 1177 -33.59 -38.77 -3.32
CA GLN A 1177 -34.16 -40.07 -3.67
C GLN A 1177 -34.59 -40.09 -5.15
N PRO A 1178 -34.29 -41.17 -5.91
CA PRO A 1178 -34.77 -41.30 -7.27
C PRO A 1178 -36.31 -41.31 -7.30
N ARG A 1179 -36.94 -40.28 -7.88
CA ARG A 1179 -38.38 -40.30 -8.15
C ARG A 1179 -38.65 -41.32 -9.25
N TYR A 1180 -39.10 -42.51 -8.88
CA TYR A 1180 -39.66 -43.47 -9.83
C TYR A 1180 -40.92 -42.89 -10.47
N THR A 1181 -40.84 -42.40 -11.70
CA THR A 1181 -42.04 -42.07 -12.47
C THR A 1181 -42.74 -43.38 -12.84
N MET A 1182 -43.84 -43.67 -12.13
CA MET A 1182 -44.71 -44.81 -12.37
C MET A 1182 -45.25 -44.85 -13.82
N LEU A 1183 -44.75 -45.76 -14.64
CA LEU A 1183 -45.53 -46.36 -15.73
C LEU A 1183 -46.37 -47.50 -15.14
N ALA A 1184 -47.45 -47.14 -14.45
CA ALA A 1184 -48.49 -48.10 -14.09
C ALA A 1184 -49.54 -48.15 -15.21
N ILE A 1185 -49.55 -49.29 -15.90
CA ILE A 1185 -50.56 -49.72 -16.86
C ILE A 1185 -51.96 -49.58 -16.23
N ARG A 1186 -52.84 -48.86 -16.93
CA ARG A 1186 -54.30 -48.85 -16.73
C ARG A 1186 -54.85 -50.29 -16.65
N ARG A 1187 -55.70 -50.58 -15.65
CA ARG A 1187 -56.99 -51.25 -15.91
C ARG A 1187 -58.12 -50.65 -15.08
N PRO A 1188 -59.34 -50.53 -15.65
CA PRO A 1188 -60.41 -49.72 -15.11
C PRO A 1188 -61.35 -50.51 -14.19
N ALA A 1189 -62.08 -49.77 -13.35
CA ALA A 1189 -63.13 -50.27 -12.47
C ALA A 1189 -64.31 -50.86 -13.24
N ALA A 1190 -64.77 -52.04 -12.81
CA ALA A 1190 -66.19 -52.41 -12.90
C ALA A 1190 -66.55 -53.37 -11.74
N LYS A 1191 -67.60 -53.00 -11.00
CA LYS A 1191 -68.25 -53.71 -9.89
C LYS A 1191 -68.69 -55.14 -10.28
N PRO A 1192 -68.88 -56.03 -9.29
CA PRO A 1192 -69.93 -57.04 -9.37
C PRO A 1192 -70.98 -56.87 -8.27
N LYS A 1193 -72.24 -57.17 -8.64
CA LYS A 1193 -73.38 -57.28 -7.72
C LYS A 1193 -73.22 -58.51 -6.81
N LEU A 1194 -73.67 -58.35 -5.57
CA LEU A 1194 -73.67 -59.35 -4.50
C LEU A 1194 -74.37 -60.66 -4.87
N ASN A 1195 -73.88 -61.75 -4.27
CA ASN A 1195 -74.78 -62.72 -3.64
C ASN A 1195 -74.16 -63.28 -2.35
N LEU A 1196 -74.95 -63.26 -1.28
CA LEU A 1196 -74.67 -63.76 0.06
C LEU A 1196 -75.18 -65.19 0.15
N LYS A 1197 -74.30 -66.16 0.49
CA LYS A 1197 -74.64 -67.36 1.27
C LYS A 1197 -73.40 -68.21 1.56
N SER A 1198 -73.45 -68.85 2.72
CA SER A 1198 -72.73 -70.06 3.16
C SER A 1198 -71.22 -69.97 3.43
N ILE A 1199 -70.75 -69.98 4.70
CA ILE A 1199 -70.63 -71.17 5.61
C ILE A 1199 -69.35 -71.96 5.20
N MET A 1200 -68.32 -72.28 6.00
CA MET A 1200 -68.13 -72.53 7.45
C MET A 1200 -66.59 -72.57 7.78
N ARG A 1201 -66.26 -72.46 9.08
CA ARG A 1201 -65.05 -72.83 9.86
C ARG A 1201 -64.23 -74.08 9.42
N PRO A 1202 -63.06 -74.47 10.03
CA PRO A 1202 -62.07 -73.76 10.90
C PRO A 1202 -60.54 -74.13 10.72
N THR A 1203 -59.66 -73.33 11.35
CA THR A 1203 -58.36 -73.63 12.05
C THR A 1203 -57.20 -74.44 11.42
N GLY A 1204 -55.90 -74.12 11.65
CA GLY A 1204 -55.36 -73.02 12.49
C GLY A 1204 -53.84 -73.00 12.75
N TRP A 1205 -53.52 -72.11 13.72
CA TRP A 1205 -52.35 -71.97 14.61
C TRP A 1205 -50.98 -71.50 14.05
N LEU A 1206 -50.21 -70.59 14.68
CA LEU A 1206 -50.43 -69.45 15.59
C LEU A 1206 -49.05 -68.81 15.89
N ARG A 1207 -48.96 -67.47 15.77
CA ARG A 1207 -48.18 -66.45 16.56
C ARG A 1207 -46.70 -66.70 16.97
N ARG A 1208 -45.86 -65.67 17.07
CA ARG A 1208 -46.11 -64.24 17.34
C ARG A 1208 -45.01 -63.38 16.77
#